data_AF-A0A3A9UP33-F1
#
_entry.id   AF-A0A3A9UP33-F1
#
_cell.length_a   1.000
_cell.length_b   1.000
_cell.length_c   1.000
_cell.angle_alpha   90.00
_cell.angle_beta   90.00
_cell.angle_gamma   90.00
#
_symmetry.space_group_name_H-M   'P 1'
#
loop_
_entity.id
_entity.type
_entity.pdbx_description
1 polymer ?
#
loop_
_entity_poly.entity_id
_entity_poly.type
_entity_poly.pdbx_seq_one_letter_code
_entity_poly.pdbx_strand_id
1 'polypeptide(L)'
;MTKIIVLFLLVLALKITPSHSQTTLTAGDIAITGYNTDGDDQVAFVLLTDITVGTEIRFTDRGWLDTNAFRIGNTGREGTLIWVADTDLSCGSQIILTSANDGTLTISPNIGSLTEVDDFEIRGQGDQILAYQGTDDSPTFIYALNFNNPGWSTTAGNQQESALPIGLTDGVNSVDISGDIDNGTYNCAVTTLPDAILASVSDAANWNTSDGDGNQSLTLGQCLFSCTSIIQTVLTAGDIVITGYNTDGNDQVAFVLLTDITAGTEIRFTDRGWLDTDAFRVGNTDREGTLIWTANTDLSCGTQIILTSANNGTLTISPNTGILTEEDDFEIRGQGDQILAYQGTDDSPTFIYALNFNNPGWSVTAGNQQESALPIGLADGVNSVDISGDIDNGAYDCAVTTSPELILTAVSDATNWDTSDGGGNQSLTLGLCTFDCSVICPTTTTWNGTTWDNGIPNTTVAAIINGAYTTGVNGNISACSLAVNSGFRLSISNSTFIEIESDVVINGEIIVESSGNFVQNIDSSTYTNNGAMSRVNKVTPVKQDWFFFTYWSSPVSGLTVDDVFATNPANRRFIFNANNYLDLNEDGFDDDANAYELVSGSDPLIPGVGYAITENQQFFIPGSTAQATFDGTFNNGLIEVPIAYDSANVAHYNFIGNPYPSAIDFEIFQATNSSLIGGIAYLWSQSTPPSANNPGNQTVNFSQNDYATYTIGSGGAAGASGIIPTQYIPSGQGFFIPSVGAGNAVFKNSMRVASIDSNNQFFGTEENSLTLNSNPTVNSNDLLIDNENKIWINLKSDNGIFNQILVAYVGGATDAYDGFSYDAPRVLPIGTSAILYTFIEDDEDDIKFVIQGKDINSINENEIIHLGFETNIEVPTLYTLSLDQFEGAFIENSTIFLKDNLLDVMHNLSEGDYEFTSEVGTFEERFQIQFVSETLSIDENLVIENELVIIELNNNDVQFKVSGNLEMESIKIIDLNGRVLYNFKAQGSDNTYNLSKLNNSVYIAQIRLTNGVLISKKALKRN
;
A
#
# COMPACT_ATOMS: atom_id res chain seq x y z
N MET A 1 95.43 34.83 23.39
CA MET A 1 95.35 35.54 24.68
C MET A 1 93.97 35.17 25.24
N THR A 2 93.76 34.18 26.11
CA THR A 2 94.50 33.69 27.30
C THR A 2 94.04 34.42 28.58
N LYS A 3 93.78 33.64 29.66
CA LYS A 3 92.96 33.96 30.87
C LYS A 3 91.45 33.85 30.60
N ILE A 4 90.71 32.81 31.01
CA ILE A 4 90.95 31.65 31.91
C ILE A 4 91.02 31.97 33.43
N ILE A 5 90.35 31.10 34.21
CA ILE A 5 90.23 30.96 35.68
C ILE A 5 89.19 31.89 36.35
N VAL A 6 88.11 31.46 37.06
CA VAL A 6 87.74 30.29 37.94
C VAL A 6 87.66 30.75 39.42
N LEU A 7 86.70 30.36 40.28
CA LEU A 7 85.54 29.43 40.19
C LEU A 7 84.23 30.27 40.50
N PHE A 8 83.08 29.84 41.05
CA PHE A 8 82.59 28.57 41.62
C PHE A 8 81.11 28.32 41.28
N LEU A 9 80.66 27.07 41.50
CA LEU A 9 79.32 26.50 41.29
C LEU A 9 78.29 26.83 42.40
N LEU A 10 77.03 27.07 42.03
CA LEU A 10 75.96 26.04 42.10
C LEU A 10 74.82 26.40 41.12
N VAL A 11 73.96 25.44 40.78
CA VAL A 11 72.90 25.58 39.76
C VAL A 11 71.65 26.24 40.36
N LEU A 12 71.30 27.43 39.88
CA LEU A 12 69.94 27.99 40.03
C LEU A 12 69.16 27.78 38.73
N ALA A 13 68.72 26.55 38.51
CA ALA A 13 67.75 26.24 37.47
C ALA A 13 66.39 26.74 37.97
N LEU A 14 65.99 27.94 37.53
CA LEU A 14 64.68 28.50 37.85
C LEU A 14 63.61 27.62 37.20
N LYS A 15 62.97 26.75 37.99
CA LYS A 15 61.76 26.02 37.58
C LYS A 15 60.63 27.04 37.41
N ILE A 16 60.57 27.65 36.22
CA ILE A 16 59.31 28.13 35.68
C ILE A 16 58.58 26.86 35.24
N THR A 17 57.80 26.27 36.16
CA THR A 17 56.74 25.35 35.75
C THR A 17 55.78 26.12 34.84
N PRO A 18 55.29 25.52 33.74
CA PRO A 18 54.18 26.13 33.02
C PRO A 18 53.00 26.21 33.99
N SER A 19 52.39 27.39 34.10
CA SER A 19 51.02 27.46 34.60
C SER A 19 50.15 26.81 33.53
N HIS A 20 49.71 25.59 33.80
CA HIS A 20 48.52 25.08 33.15
C HIS A 20 47.32 25.89 33.66
N SER A 21 46.33 26.09 32.79
CA SER A 21 45.07 26.68 33.18
C SER A 21 44.23 25.57 33.77
N GLN A 22 44.20 25.46 35.10
CA GLN A 22 43.30 24.53 35.77
C GLN A 22 41.84 24.80 35.41
N THR A 23 40.98 23.79 35.58
CA THR A 23 39.54 24.00 35.60
C THR A 23 39.20 24.91 36.78
N THR A 24 38.43 25.96 36.51
CA THR A 24 37.85 26.82 37.54
C THR A 24 36.53 26.21 37.97
N LEU A 25 36.43 25.87 39.26
CA LEU A 25 35.25 25.21 39.84
C LEU A 25 34.39 26.22 40.62
N THR A 26 33.12 25.88 40.76
CA THR A 26 32.05 26.67 41.38
C THR A 26 31.24 25.81 42.35
N ALA A 27 30.28 26.41 43.04
CA ALA A 27 29.49 25.75 44.09
C ALA A 27 28.54 24.69 43.51
N GLY A 28 28.86 23.41 43.73
CA GLY A 28 28.15 22.26 43.16
C GLY A 28 28.94 21.44 42.13
N ASP A 29 30.09 21.92 41.64
CA ASP A 29 30.92 21.19 40.66
C ASP A 29 31.59 19.92 41.24
N ILE A 30 31.54 19.73 42.56
CA ILE A 30 31.84 18.47 43.26
C ILE A 30 30.83 18.26 44.40
N ALA A 31 30.74 17.03 44.91
CA ALA A 31 30.10 16.75 46.20
C ALA A 31 30.97 15.87 47.09
N ILE A 32 31.04 16.17 48.40
CA ILE A 32 31.66 15.27 49.38
C ILE A 32 30.67 14.14 49.67
N THR A 33 31.13 12.90 49.53
CA THR A 33 30.33 11.66 49.54
C THR A 33 30.67 10.73 50.71
N GLY A 34 31.68 11.06 51.51
CA GLY A 34 31.99 10.34 52.74
C GLY A 34 33.20 10.87 53.49
N TYR A 35 33.29 10.55 54.78
CA TYR A 35 34.43 10.81 55.64
C TYR A 35 34.51 9.74 56.76
N ASN A 36 35.70 9.55 57.31
CA ASN A 36 35.95 8.73 58.50
C ASN A 36 36.89 9.51 59.43
N THR A 37 36.60 9.53 60.74
CA THR A 37 37.57 9.92 61.79
C THR A 37 38.04 8.71 62.61
N ASP A 38 37.36 7.58 62.52
CA ASP A 38 37.83 6.35 63.17
C ASP A 38 39.02 5.77 62.41
N GLY A 39 40.17 5.69 63.08
CA GLY A 39 41.39 5.19 62.46
C GLY A 39 42.09 6.30 61.67
N ASP A 40 42.38 6.04 60.40
CA ASP A 40 43.04 7.02 59.52
C ASP A 40 41.99 7.98 58.93
N ASP A 41 42.28 9.29 58.92
CA ASP A 41 41.33 10.30 58.46
C ASP A 41 41.11 10.20 56.95
N GLN A 42 39.85 10.14 56.52
CA GLN A 42 39.50 10.01 55.10
C GLN A 42 38.47 11.04 54.65
N VAL A 43 38.58 11.47 53.39
CA VAL A 43 37.59 12.30 52.70
C VAL A 43 37.35 11.72 51.31
N ALA A 44 36.11 11.37 51.00
CA ALA A 44 35.68 10.91 49.68
C ALA A 44 34.82 11.95 48.99
N PHE A 45 35.08 12.25 47.72
CA PHE A 45 34.30 13.20 46.91
C PHE A 45 34.10 12.68 45.49
N VAL A 46 33.05 13.16 44.82
CA VAL A 46 32.76 12.90 43.41
C VAL A 46 32.84 14.20 42.60
N LEU A 47 33.40 14.13 41.39
CA LEU A 47 33.34 15.22 40.43
C LEU A 47 31.96 15.30 39.77
N LEU A 48 31.35 16.48 39.79
CA LEU A 48 30.07 16.78 39.14
C LEU A 48 30.26 17.69 37.90
N THR A 49 31.51 17.87 37.48
CA THR A 49 31.91 18.44 36.17
C THR A 49 33.20 17.77 35.67
N ASP A 50 33.55 17.96 34.39
CA ASP A 50 34.82 17.49 33.82
C ASP A 50 35.98 18.42 34.23
N ILE A 51 37.10 17.85 34.68
CA ILE A 51 38.29 18.63 35.08
C ILE A 51 39.54 18.26 34.29
N THR A 52 40.41 19.25 34.10
CA THR A 52 41.68 19.11 33.38
C THR A 52 42.86 18.79 34.31
N VAL A 53 43.90 18.19 33.74
CA VAL A 53 45.18 17.95 34.43
C VAL A 53 45.75 19.22 35.05
N GLY A 54 46.19 19.11 36.30
CA GLY A 54 46.70 20.23 37.10
C GLY A 54 45.63 21.01 37.86
N THR A 55 44.38 20.56 37.86
CA THR A 55 43.31 21.15 38.69
C THR A 55 43.54 20.86 40.17
N GLU A 56 43.68 21.92 40.97
CA GLU A 56 43.84 21.87 42.43
C GLU A 56 42.48 21.96 43.12
N ILE A 57 42.27 21.13 44.15
CA ILE A 57 41.15 21.19 45.10
C ILE A 57 41.70 21.08 46.52
N ARG A 58 41.20 21.91 47.43
CA ARG A 58 41.60 21.96 48.84
C ARG A 58 40.44 21.53 49.73
N PHE A 59 40.74 20.69 50.71
CA PHE A 59 39.82 20.25 51.76
C PHE A 59 40.39 20.65 53.12
N THR A 60 39.62 21.32 53.96
CA THR A 60 40.09 21.78 55.27
C THR A 60 39.05 21.55 56.37
N ASP A 61 39.56 21.14 57.52
CA ASP A 61 38.96 21.08 58.86
C ASP A 61 38.94 22.47 59.55
N ARG A 62 39.48 23.52 58.93
CA ARG A 62 39.46 24.89 59.49
C ARG A 62 38.08 25.52 59.39
N GLY A 63 37.43 25.69 60.54
CA GLY A 63 36.17 26.42 60.63
C GLY A 63 36.25 27.86 60.09
N TRP A 64 35.18 28.27 59.39
CA TRP A 64 35.01 29.59 58.80
C TRP A 64 34.42 30.61 59.79
N LEU A 65 34.99 31.82 59.82
CA LEU A 65 34.56 32.91 60.69
C LEU A 65 33.55 33.84 60.00
N ASP A 66 32.66 34.44 60.79
CA ASP A 66 31.75 35.54 60.40
C ASP A 66 32.49 36.77 59.83
N THR A 67 33.80 36.88 60.07
CA THR A 67 34.68 37.89 59.46
C THR A 67 35.12 37.55 58.02
N ASN A 68 34.61 36.47 57.41
CA ASN A 68 35.03 35.92 56.11
C ASN A 68 36.53 35.59 56.04
N ALA A 69 36.98 34.74 56.96
CA ALA A 69 38.32 34.15 56.95
C ALA A 69 38.29 32.78 57.64
N PHE A 70 39.25 31.91 57.32
CA PHE A 70 39.50 30.71 58.12
C PHE A 70 39.98 31.09 59.52
N ARG A 71 39.64 30.28 60.52
CA ARG A 71 40.18 30.42 61.87
C ARG A 71 41.68 30.07 61.90
N ILE A 72 42.49 30.87 62.61
CA ILE A 72 43.96 30.72 62.64
C ILE A 72 44.47 30.59 64.07
N GLY A 73 44.87 29.36 64.43
CA GLY A 73 45.69 29.04 65.60
C GLY A 73 44.93 28.77 66.91
N ASN A 74 45.59 28.30 67.97
CA ASN A 74 47.04 27.99 68.09
C ASN A 74 47.32 26.87 69.13
N THR A 75 46.39 25.93 69.32
CA THR A 75 46.46 24.87 70.36
C THR A 75 45.86 23.51 69.97
N GLY A 76 45.57 23.28 68.69
CA GLY A 76 45.14 21.98 68.20
C GLY A 76 45.42 21.85 66.70
N ARG A 77 45.12 20.66 66.19
CA ARG A 77 45.23 20.28 64.78
C ARG A 77 44.05 20.87 64.01
N GLU A 78 44.36 21.36 62.82
CA GLU A 78 43.56 22.25 61.94
C GLU A 78 44.43 22.52 60.69
N GLY A 79 44.32 21.67 59.67
CA GLY A 79 45.18 21.61 58.48
C GLY A 79 44.47 21.92 57.15
N THR A 80 45.10 21.52 56.04
CA THR A 80 44.49 21.51 54.70
C THR A 80 45.09 20.36 53.89
N LEU A 81 44.25 19.45 53.39
CA LEU A 81 44.62 18.52 52.32
C LEU A 81 44.47 19.22 50.96
N ILE A 82 45.56 19.24 50.18
CA ILE A 82 45.61 19.80 48.82
C ILE A 82 45.79 18.63 47.85
N TRP A 83 44.78 18.36 47.03
CA TRP A 83 44.83 17.39 45.93
C TRP A 83 44.95 18.10 44.60
N VAL A 84 45.79 17.57 43.70
CA VAL A 84 45.99 18.08 42.34
C VAL A 84 45.91 16.93 41.35
N ALA A 85 45.00 16.99 40.37
CA ALA A 85 44.85 15.97 39.34
C ALA A 85 46.09 15.86 38.43
N ASP A 86 46.56 14.65 38.11
CA ASP A 86 47.71 14.41 37.21
C ASP A 86 47.31 13.94 35.79
N THR A 87 46.01 13.81 35.55
CA THR A 87 45.35 13.55 34.27
C THR A 87 44.07 14.38 34.19
N ASP A 88 43.54 14.55 32.98
CA ASP A 88 42.15 14.97 32.79
C ASP A 88 41.23 13.88 33.39
N LEU A 89 40.15 14.28 34.05
CA LEU A 89 39.19 13.40 34.75
C LEU A 89 37.76 13.83 34.42
N SER A 90 36.93 12.86 34.03
CA SER A 90 35.52 13.11 33.73
C SER A 90 34.65 13.15 34.98
N CYS A 91 33.53 13.86 34.86
CA CYS A 91 32.42 13.87 35.78
C CYS A 91 31.95 12.43 36.11
N GLY A 92 31.64 12.18 37.39
CA GLY A 92 31.37 10.85 37.95
C GLY A 92 32.61 10.14 38.49
N SER A 93 33.82 10.68 38.28
CA SER A 93 35.02 10.19 38.97
C SER A 93 34.91 10.42 40.48
N GLN A 94 34.96 9.35 41.27
CA GLN A 94 35.04 9.42 42.74
C GLN A 94 36.50 9.24 43.19
N ILE A 95 36.94 10.08 44.13
CA ILE A 95 38.30 10.11 44.68
C ILE A 95 38.21 10.07 46.21
N ILE A 96 39.00 9.20 46.84
CA ILE A 96 39.21 9.13 48.28
C ILE A 96 40.61 9.66 48.59
N LEU A 97 40.69 10.65 49.45
CA LEU A 97 41.92 11.14 50.09
C LEU A 97 42.06 10.48 51.46
N THR A 98 43.28 10.25 51.92
CA THR A 98 43.53 9.68 53.26
C THR A 98 44.78 10.27 53.88
N SER A 99 44.66 10.75 55.12
CA SER A 99 45.78 11.11 56.00
C SER A 99 45.91 10.06 57.09
N ALA A 100 46.93 9.21 57.00
CA ALA A 100 47.12 8.13 57.98
C ALA A 100 47.79 8.62 59.27
N ASN A 101 47.50 7.95 60.39
CA ASN A 101 48.03 8.25 61.73
C ASN A 101 49.56 8.27 61.83
N ASP A 102 50.28 7.67 60.86
CA ASP A 102 51.74 7.67 60.80
C ASP A 102 52.33 8.77 59.88
N GLY A 103 51.47 9.64 59.32
CA GLY A 103 51.83 10.69 58.37
C GLY A 103 51.87 10.25 56.91
N THR A 104 51.31 9.07 56.57
CA THR A 104 51.24 8.58 55.19
C THR A 104 50.00 9.12 54.47
N LEU A 105 50.22 10.00 53.48
CA LEU A 105 49.18 10.47 52.57
C LEU A 105 48.95 9.46 51.43
N THR A 106 47.69 9.10 51.15
CA THR A 106 47.33 8.24 50.01
C THR A 106 46.07 8.73 49.26
N ILE A 107 45.90 8.24 48.03
CA ILE A 107 44.76 8.53 47.15
C ILE A 107 44.22 7.23 46.56
N SER A 108 42.90 7.04 46.55
CA SER A 108 42.23 5.90 45.92
C SER A 108 41.07 6.36 45.03
N PRO A 109 41.09 6.08 43.71
CA PRO A 109 42.19 5.49 42.94
C PRO A 109 43.43 6.39 42.97
N ASN A 110 44.62 5.80 42.75
CA ASN A 110 45.88 6.56 42.76
C ASN A 110 45.99 7.45 41.50
N ILE A 111 45.34 8.61 41.57
CA ILE A 111 45.28 9.63 40.52
C ILE A 111 45.51 10.99 41.18
N GLY A 112 46.43 11.77 40.62
CA GLY A 112 46.88 13.04 41.17
C GLY A 112 47.97 12.93 42.23
N SER A 113 48.26 14.06 42.87
CA SER A 113 49.16 14.18 44.01
C SER A 113 48.45 14.84 45.19
N LEU A 114 48.66 14.29 46.39
CA LEU A 114 48.14 14.79 47.65
C LEU A 114 49.28 15.38 48.49
N THR A 115 49.09 16.60 49.00
CA THR A 115 50.00 17.25 49.94
C THR A 115 49.22 17.90 51.07
N GLU A 116 49.71 17.75 52.29
CA GLU A 116 49.12 18.32 53.49
C GLU A 116 49.83 19.64 53.88
N VAL A 117 49.07 20.58 54.43
CA VAL A 117 49.57 21.82 55.03
C VAL A 117 49.10 21.88 56.49
N ASP A 118 50.08 22.03 57.39
CA ASP A 118 49.94 21.86 58.85
C ASP A 118 49.58 20.41 59.25
N ASP A 119 48.62 20.18 60.15
CA ASP A 119 48.27 18.86 60.74
C ASP A 119 46.73 18.78 60.64
N PHE A 120 46.23 18.07 59.62
CA PHE A 120 44.79 17.92 59.30
C PHE A 120 44.24 16.72 60.09
N GLU A 121 43.34 16.96 61.03
CA GLU A 121 42.79 15.96 61.96
C GLU A 121 41.27 16.15 62.07
N ILE A 122 40.51 15.22 61.49
CA ILE A 122 39.05 15.32 61.47
C ILE A 122 38.51 14.81 62.82
N ARG A 123 37.68 15.60 63.51
CA ARG A 123 37.26 15.27 64.89
C ARG A 123 35.96 14.49 64.94
N GLY A 124 36.02 13.27 65.48
CA GLY A 124 34.84 12.41 65.57
C GLY A 124 33.69 12.96 66.40
N GLN A 125 34.00 13.75 67.45
CA GLN A 125 32.99 14.45 68.27
C GLN A 125 32.33 15.66 67.58
N GLY A 126 32.25 15.66 66.25
CA GLY A 126 31.78 16.77 65.43
C GLY A 126 32.91 17.64 64.88
N ASP A 127 32.85 17.90 63.57
CA ASP A 127 33.73 18.81 62.83
C ASP A 127 33.08 19.26 61.49
N GLN A 128 33.85 19.98 60.67
CA GLN A 128 33.50 20.37 59.29
C GLN A 128 34.54 19.90 58.26
N ILE A 129 34.14 19.78 57.00
CA ILE A 129 35.05 19.69 55.85
C ILE A 129 34.61 20.72 54.80
N LEU A 130 35.43 21.74 54.57
CA LEU A 130 35.19 22.79 53.58
C LEU A 130 36.06 22.53 52.33
N ALA A 131 35.42 22.42 51.16
CA ALA A 131 36.10 22.24 49.88
C ALA A 131 36.18 23.55 49.08
N TYR A 132 37.37 23.91 48.60
CA TYR A 132 37.61 25.18 47.90
C TYR A 132 38.76 25.14 46.90
N GLN A 133 38.79 26.13 46.00
CA GLN A 133 39.94 26.49 45.16
C GLN A 133 40.56 27.82 45.60
N GLY A 134 41.81 28.06 45.24
CA GLY A 134 42.53 29.31 45.55
C GLY A 134 43.34 29.22 46.84
N THR A 135 43.71 30.37 47.41
CA THR A 135 44.50 30.46 48.64
C THR A 135 43.60 30.68 49.86
N ASP A 136 44.07 30.31 51.05
CA ASP A 136 43.42 30.52 52.34
C ASP A 136 42.99 32.00 52.57
N ASP A 137 43.75 32.97 52.04
CA ASP A 137 43.45 34.43 52.06
C ASP A 137 42.32 34.87 51.08
N SER A 138 41.91 34.00 50.15
CA SER A 138 40.96 34.30 49.05
C SER A 138 40.35 33.01 48.45
N PRO A 139 39.60 32.21 49.23
CA PRO A 139 39.03 30.95 48.76
C PRO A 139 37.79 31.15 47.86
N THR A 140 37.64 30.28 46.87
CA THR A 140 36.38 30.03 46.14
C THR A 140 35.83 28.70 46.63
N PHE A 141 34.78 28.71 47.45
CA PHE A 141 34.16 27.50 47.98
C PHE A 141 33.34 26.77 46.91
N ILE A 142 33.41 25.44 46.91
CA ILE A 142 32.79 24.59 45.87
C ILE A 142 31.86 23.50 46.44
N TYR A 143 32.11 23.04 47.68
CA TYR A 143 31.18 22.22 48.47
C TYR A 143 31.55 22.32 49.96
N ALA A 144 30.62 21.96 50.85
CA ALA A 144 30.91 21.84 52.28
C ALA A 144 30.09 20.73 52.95
N LEU A 145 30.65 20.14 54.01
CA LEU A 145 30.02 19.09 54.81
C LEU A 145 30.24 19.37 56.31
N ASN A 146 29.22 19.14 57.13
CA ASN A 146 29.25 19.35 58.58
C ASN A 146 28.54 18.19 59.31
N PHE A 147 29.08 17.80 60.47
CA PHE A 147 28.58 16.71 61.31
C PHE A 147 28.59 17.08 62.80
N ASN A 148 29.08 18.27 63.17
CA ASN A 148 29.00 18.83 64.51
C ASN A 148 27.57 19.19 64.93
N ASN A 149 27.29 19.20 66.23
CA ASN A 149 26.00 19.55 66.82
C ASN A 149 26.00 21.01 67.36
N PRO A 150 25.00 21.86 67.06
CA PRO A 150 23.75 21.60 66.34
C PRO A 150 23.84 22.06 64.87
N GLY A 151 24.87 21.63 64.14
CA GLY A 151 25.07 21.98 62.74
C GLY A 151 25.83 23.29 62.50
N TRP A 152 25.57 23.93 61.35
CA TRP A 152 26.26 25.14 60.90
C TRP A 152 26.09 26.29 61.91
N SER A 153 27.21 26.78 62.43
CA SER A 153 27.26 27.84 63.43
C SER A 153 27.24 29.23 62.80
N THR A 154 27.13 30.29 63.60
CA THR A 154 27.20 31.67 63.08
C THR A 154 28.64 32.14 62.81
N THR A 155 29.63 31.50 63.44
CA THR A 155 31.08 31.74 63.28
C THR A 155 31.83 30.54 63.89
N ALA A 156 33.07 30.28 63.46
CA ALA A 156 33.94 29.29 64.08
C ALA A 156 34.45 29.74 65.46
N GLY A 157 33.65 29.52 66.52
CA GLY A 157 34.00 29.87 67.89
C GLY A 157 34.97 28.87 68.53
N ASN A 158 34.93 27.60 68.12
CA ASN A 158 35.85 26.55 68.57
C ASN A 158 36.44 25.72 67.40
N GLN A 159 37.03 24.55 67.68
CA GLN A 159 37.71 23.67 66.69
C GLN A 159 36.78 22.69 65.98
N GLN A 160 35.48 22.76 66.24
CA GLN A 160 34.43 21.87 65.75
C GLN A 160 33.27 22.66 65.12
N GLU A 161 33.37 23.99 65.15
CA GLU A 161 32.35 24.92 64.70
C GLU A 161 32.82 25.63 63.42
N SER A 162 31.94 25.76 62.44
CA SER A 162 32.12 26.61 61.27
C SER A 162 30.84 27.36 60.95
N ALA A 163 30.98 28.59 60.43
CA ALA A 163 29.94 29.15 59.59
C ALA A 163 29.88 28.43 58.24
N LEU A 164 28.70 28.37 57.63
CA LEU A 164 28.59 28.00 56.21
C LEU A 164 29.16 29.16 55.36
N PRO A 165 30.14 28.94 54.47
CA PRO A 165 30.73 30.02 53.67
C PRO A 165 29.74 30.65 52.68
N ILE A 166 29.87 31.97 52.46
CA ILE A 166 29.01 32.73 51.55
C ILE A 166 29.19 32.20 50.12
N GLY A 167 28.09 31.72 49.52
CA GLY A 167 28.07 31.10 48.20
C GLY A 167 27.59 29.64 48.22
N LEU A 168 27.63 28.99 49.39
CA LEU A 168 27.02 27.68 49.62
C LEU A 168 25.64 27.82 50.26
N THR A 169 24.78 26.82 50.05
CA THR A 169 23.44 26.69 50.63
C THR A 169 23.21 25.26 51.07
N ASP A 170 22.82 25.09 52.34
CA ASP A 170 22.57 23.79 52.94
C ASP A 170 21.36 23.09 52.31
N GLY A 171 21.49 21.80 52.03
CA GLY A 171 20.52 21.04 51.24
C GLY A 171 20.59 21.26 49.72
N VAL A 172 21.56 22.05 49.21
CA VAL A 172 21.69 22.36 47.78
C VAL A 172 23.10 22.13 47.24
N ASN A 173 24.13 22.66 47.91
CA ASN A 173 25.54 22.43 47.58
C ASN A 173 26.46 22.43 48.83
N SER A 174 25.84 22.14 49.97
CA SER A 174 26.48 21.67 51.19
C SER A 174 25.50 20.77 51.95
N VAL A 175 26.02 19.93 52.86
CA VAL A 175 25.21 19.07 53.72
C VAL A 175 25.57 19.22 55.19
N ASP A 176 24.54 19.33 56.02
CA ASP A 176 24.61 19.22 57.48
C ASP A 176 23.98 17.90 57.93
N ILE A 177 24.81 16.94 58.33
CA ILE A 177 24.34 15.65 58.87
C ILE A 177 24.23 15.64 60.40
N SER A 178 24.49 16.77 61.06
CA SER A 178 24.17 17.11 62.46
C SER A 178 24.04 15.95 63.46
N GLY A 179 25.10 15.64 64.22
CA GLY A 179 24.95 14.70 65.33
C GLY A 179 26.16 14.42 66.24
N ASP A 180 27.29 15.12 66.08
CA ASP A 180 28.59 14.76 66.67
C ASP A 180 29.10 13.39 66.18
N ILE A 181 29.06 13.19 64.85
CA ILE A 181 29.15 11.87 64.19
C ILE A 181 30.59 11.53 63.75
N ASP A 182 31.15 10.43 64.28
CA ASP A 182 32.52 9.96 63.96
C ASP A 182 32.73 9.62 62.47
N ASN A 183 31.75 9.02 61.78
CA ASN A 183 31.92 8.56 60.40
C ASN A 183 30.62 8.68 59.59
N GLY A 184 30.74 9.05 58.31
CA GLY A 184 29.59 9.17 57.41
C GLY A 184 29.91 8.77 55.97
N THR A 185 29.00 8.05 55.31
CA THR A 185 29.07 7.81 53.86
C THR A 185 27.69 7.93 53.23
N TYR A 186 27.63 8.57 52.07
CA TYR A 186 26.45 8.62 51.21
C TYR A 186 25.97 7.19 50.87
N ASN A 187 24.65 7.00 50.81
CA ASN A 187 24.01 5.69 50.66
C ASN A 187 23.82 5.22 49.20
N CYS A 188 24.24 6.02 48.22
CA CYS A 188 24.07 5.79 46.79
C CYS A 188 22.60 5.82 46.28
N ALA A 189 21.70 6.57 46.94
CA ALA A 189 20.29 6.70 46.52
C ALA A 189 20.11 7.19 45.07
N VAL A 190 20.96 8.12 44.63
CA VAL A 190 21.06 8.60 43.25
C VAL A 190 22.53 8.58 42.83
N THR A 191 22.85 7.97 41.69
CA THR A 191 24.22 7.95 41.14
C THR A 191 24.30 8.40 39.68
N THR A 192 23.25 9.02 39.16
CA THR A 192 23.13 9.45 37.76
C THR A 192 22.66 10.90 37.65
N LEU A 193 23.19 11.63 36.65
CA LEU A 193 22.97 13.07 36.37
C LEU A 193 23.59 14.01 37.44
N PRO A 194 24.40 15.02 37.06
CA PRO A 194 25.12 15.87 38.03
C PRO A 194 24.22 16.50 39.10
N ASP A 195 23.14 17.17 38.68
CA ASP A 195 22.26 17.92 39.59
C ASP A 195 21.46 17.02 40.53
N ALA A 196 21.05 15.83 40.05
CA ALA A 196 20.32 14.85 40.85
C ALA A 196 21.23 14.15 41.88
N ILE A 197 22.50 13.90 41.52
CA ILE A 197 23.53 13.47 42.46
C ILE A 197 23.77 14.58 43.50
N LEU A 198 23.94 15.84 43.07
CA LEU A 198 24.20 16.97 43.96
C LEU A 198 23.09 17.13 44.99
N ALA A 199 21.83 17.13 44.56
CA ALA A 199 20.67 17.25 45.44
C ALA A 199 20.56 16.08 46.42
N SER A 200 20.73 14.83 45.95
CA SER A 200 20.62 13.66 46.84
C SER A 200 21.77 13.54 47.83
N VAL A 201 23.01 13.89 47.45
CA VAL A 201 24.17 13.92 48.37
C VAL A 201 24.05 15.08 49.37
N SER A 202 23.40 16.18 48.98
CA SER A 202 23.12 17.33 49.87
C SER A 202 21.99 17.07 50.88
N ASP A 203 21.21 16.00 50.73
CA ASP A 203 20.17 15.58 51.67
C ASP A 203 20.73 14.60 52.73
N ALA A 204 20.72 15.03 53.99
CA ALA A 204 21.19 14.27 55.14
C ALA A 204 20.43 12.94 55.37
N ALA A 205 19.21 12.78 54.86
CA ALA A 205 18.49 11.51 54.93
C ALA A 205 19.16 10.40 54.10
N ASN A 206 20.01 10.76 53.14
CA ASN A 206 20.73 9.81 52.27
C ASN A 206 22.12 9.39 52.80
N TRP A 207 22.39 9.57 54.10
CA TRP A 207 23.68 9.26 54.70
C TRP A 207 23.60 8.07 55.67
N ASN A 208 24.53 7.12 55.52
CA ASN A 208 24.80 6.09 56.52
C ASN A 208 25.86 6.63 57.47
N THR A 209 25.62 6.53 58.78
CA THR A 209 26.46 7.15 59.81
C THR A 209 26.86 6.17 60.92
N SER A 210 27.96 6.49 61.61
CA SER A 210 28.44 5.74 62.78
C SER A 210 29.07 6.70 63.80
N ASP A 211 28.64 6.58 65.04
CA ASP A 211 29.15 7.26 66.25
C ASP A 211 29.29 6.17 67.34
N GLY A 212 30.48 6.07 67.97
CA GLY A 212 30.65 5.32 69.21
C GLY A 212 31.94 4.53 69.40
N ASP A 213 32.28 4.32 70.69
CA ASP A 213 33.49 3.68 71.23
C ASP A 213 34.14 2.56 70.38
N GLY A 214 35.13 2.90 69.54
CA GLY A 214 35.95 1.89 68.88
C GLY A 214 36.84 2.40 67.75
N ASN A 215 36.89 1.59 66.69
CA ASN A 215 37.16 2.01 65.33
C ASN A 215 36.03 1.37 64.51
N GLN A 216 35.18 2.19 63.89
CA GLN A 216 34.00 1.79 63.13
C GLN A 216 34.00 2.43 61.72
N SER A 217 35.19 2.67 61.14
CA SER A 217 35.38 3.30 59.83
C SER A 217 34.47 2.70 58.76
N LEU A 218 33.74 3.54 58.04
CA LEU A 218 32.83 3.14 56.98
C LEU A 218 33.60 2.91 55.67
N THR A 219 33.16 1.95 54.86
CA THR A 219 33.76 1.71 53.54
C THR A 219 33.36 2.83 52.58
N LEU A 220 34.24 3.81 52.39
CA LEU A 220 34.04 4.88 51.41
C LEU A 220 34.21 4.36 49.97
N GLY A 221 33.68 5.08 48.98
CA GLY A 221 33.84 4.74 47.57
C GLY A 221 33.00 3.55 47.06
N GLN A 222 31.81 3.34 47.62
CA GLN A 222 30.90 2.25 47.22
C GLN A 222 30.02 2.57 46.00
N CYS A 223 29.81 3.85 45.67
CA CYS A 223 28.86 4.27 44.65
C CYS A 223 29.49 4.25 43.24
N LEU A 224 28.71 3.89 42.23
CA LEU A 224 29.09 3.98 40.82
C LEU A 224 28.38 5.17 40.17
N PHE A 225 29.05 6.33 40.19
CA PHE A 225 28.51 7.57 39.63
C PHE A 225 28.67 7.67 38.11
N SER A 226 27.68 8.28 37.44
CA SER A 226 27.70 8.57 36.01
C SER A 226 27.02 9.91 35.71
N CYS A 227 27.79 10.87 35.23
CA CYS A 227 27.25 12.13 34.70
C CYS A 227 26.79 12.05 33.25
N THR A 228 26.75 10.85 32.66
CA THR A 228 26.34 10.68 31.26
C THR A 228 24.90 11.15 31.08
N SER A 229 24.71 12.34 30.49
CA SER A 229 23.41 12.74 29.97
C SER A 229 22.97 11.72 28.93
N ILE A 230 21.75 11.21 29.08
CA ILE A 230 21.11 10.36 28.07
C ILE A 230 21.06 11.14 26.75
N ILE A 231 21.60 10.55 25.68
CA ILE A 231 21.55 11.15 24.33
C ILE A 231 20.17 10.86 23.75
N GLN A 232 19.18 11.56 24.28
CA GLN A 232 17.82 11.56 23.77
C GLN A 232 17.71 12.25 22.42
N THR A 233 16.75 11.81 21.62
CA THR A 233 16.29 12.59 20.46
C THR A 233 15.65 13.88 20.96
N VAL A 234 16.11 15.01 20.42
CA VAL A 234 15.46 16.31 20.62
C VAL A 234 14.29 16.39 19.65
N LEU A 235 13.09 16.51 20.20
CA LEU A 235 11.82 16.54 19.48
C LEU A 235 11.33 17.98 19.30
N THR A 236 10.49 18.19 18.29
CA THR A 236 9.91 19.47 17.89
C THR A 236 8.40 19.34 17.63
N ALA A 237 7.74 20.47 17.39
CA ALA A 237 6.29 20.54 17.25
C ALA A 237 5.78 19.81 15.99
N GLY A 238 5.21 18.62 16.19
CA GLY A 238 4.76 17.70 15.14
C GLY A 238 5.53 16.37 15.05
N ASP A 239 6.60 16.16 15.84
CA ASP A 239 7.38 14.90 15.86
C ASP A 239 6.64 13.74 16.57
N ILE A 240 5.51 14.01 17.22
CA ILE A 240 4.51 13.02 17.68
C ILE A 240 3.10 13.57 17.42
N VAL A 241 2.08 12.71 17.47
CA VAL A 241 0.68 13.12 17.68
C VAL A 241 -0.03 12.28 18.74
N ILE A 242 -0.92 12.91 19.50
CA ILE A 242 -1.84 12.21 20.40
C ILE A 242 -3.03 11.70 19.56
N THR A 243 -3.22 10.39 19.59
CA THR A 243 -4.19 9.60 18.79
C THR A 243 -5.39 9.11 19.59
N GLY A 244 -5.44 9.38 20.89
CA GLY A 244 -6.59 9.02 21.72
C GLY A 244 -6.37 9.26 23.21
N TYR A 245 -7.47 9.40 23.94
CA TYR A 245 -7.51 9.46 25.39
C TYR A 245 -8.81 8.84 25.92
N ASN A 246 -8.79 8.39 27.16
CA ASN A 246 -9.97 7.95 27.91
C ASN A 246 -9.94 8.60 29.29
N THR A 247 -11.06 9.14 29.77
CA THR A 247 -11.28 9.49 31.20
C THR A 247 -12.26 8.53 31.88
N ASP A 248 -12.99 7.71 31.11
CA ASP A 248 -13.86 6.70 31.69
C ASP A 248 -13.04 5.52 32.22
N GLY A 249 -13.12 5.29 33.52
CA GLY A 249 -12.40 4.19 34.14
C GLY A 249 -10.96 4.59 34.43
N ASN A 250 -9.99 3.94 33.79
CA ASN A 250 -8.57 4.30 33.95
C ASN A 250 -8.21 5.35 32.91
N ASP A 251 -7.40 6.33 33.32
CA ASP A 251 -6.96 7.40 32.44
C ASP A 251 -5.91 6.87 31.46
N GLN A 252 -6.09 7.15 30.19
CA GLN A 252 -5.21 6.67 29.13
C GLN A 252 -4.83 7.80 28.17
N VAL A 253 -3.60 7.74 27.66
CA VAL A 253 -3.10 8.60 26.58
C VAL A 253 -2.43 7.71 25.54
N ALA A 254 -2.93 7.71 24.31
CA ALA A 254 -2.36 6.98 23.19
C ALA A 254 -1.72 7.95 22.20
N PHE A 255 -0.44 7.79 21.90
CA PHE A 255 0.29 8.63 20.95
C PHE A 255 1.10 7.79 19.96
N VAL A 256 1.46 8.37 18.81
CA VAL A 256 2.34 7.75 17.81
C VAL A 256 3.54 8.64 17.54
N LEU A 257 4.71 8.01 17.38
CA LEU A 257 5.94 8.68 16.96
C LEU A 257 5.87 9.05 15.47
N LEU A 258 6.09 10.32 15.14
CA LEU A 258 6.23 10.81 13.75
C LEU A 258 7.70 11.09 13.37
N THR A 259 8.65 10.64 14.20
CA THR A 259 10.08 10.54 13.90
C THR A 259 10.71 9.32 14.59
N ASP A 260 11.92 8.93 14.18
CA ASP A 260 12.70 7.87 14.86
C ASP A 260 13.34 8.43 16.14
N ILE A 261 13.26 7.70 17.27
CA ILE A 261 13.84 8.14 18.56
C ILE A 261 14.83 7.14 19.15
N THR A 262 15.80 7.65 19.91
CA THR A 262 16.81 6.85 20.61
C THR A 262 16.36 6.39 22.00
N ALA A 263 16.95 5.30 22.48
CA ALA A 263 16.83 4.86 23.88
C ALA A 263 17.23 5.98 24.85
N GLY A 264 16.42 6.21 25.88
CA GLY A 264 16.58 7.31 26.83
C GLY A 264 15.86 8.59 26.44
N THR A 265 15.10 8.62 25.33
CA THR A 265 14.26 9.79 24.99
C THR A 265 13.09 9.92 25.95
N GLU A 266 12.99 11.08 26.63
CA GLU A 266 11.90 11.43 27.54
C GLU A 266 10.83 12.25 26.81
N ILE A 267 9.56 11.97 27.11
CA ILE A 267 8.40 12.79 26.76
C ILE A 267 7.51 12.93 27.99
N ARG A 268 7.11 14.16 28.29
CA ARG A 268 6.20 14.52 29.38
C ARG A 268 4.82 14.83 28.83
N PHE A 269 3.78 14.35 29.50
CA PHE A 269 2.37 14.57 29.18
C PHE A 269 1.67 15.13 30.42
N THR A 270 1.07 16.31 30.33
CA THR A 270 0.43 16.98 31.49
C THR A 270 -0.97 17.48 31.17
N ASP A 271 -1.83 17.38 32.19
CA ASP A 271 -3.15 17.98 32.36
C ASP A 271 -3.07 19.39 33.01
N ARG A 272 -1.88 19.87 33.43
CA ARG A 272 -1.67 21.24 33.92
C ARG A 272 -1.86 22.23 32.77
N GLY A 273 -2.85 23.11 32.89
CA GLY A 273 -3.14 24.13 31.89
C GLY A 273 -2.05 25.21 31.79
N TRP A 274 -1.75 25.62 30.56
CA TRP A 274 -0.79 26.68 30.23
C TRP A 274 -1.41 28.07 30.37
N LEU A 275 -0.74 28.99 31.07
CA LEU A 275 -1.22 30.34 31.36
C LEU A 275 -0.78 31.37 30.30
N ASP A 276 -1.50 32.50 30.19
CA ASP A 276 -1.09 33.67 29.37
C ASP A 276 0.21 34.36 29.86
N THR A 277 0.71 33.95 31.03
CA THR A 277 2.00 34.35 31.59
C THR A 277 3.18 33.48 31.14
N ASP A 278 2.98 32.57 30.19
CA ASP A 278 4.02 31.70 29.62
C ASP A 278 4.62 30.72 30.66
N ALA A 279 3.74 30.06 31.42
CA ALA A 279 4.07 29.08 32.45
C ALA A 279 2.88 28.12 32.71
N PHE A 280 3.16 26.94 33.27
CA PHE A 280 2.11 26.04 33.77
C PHE A 280 1.37 26.61 34.99
N ARG A 281 0.11 26.23 35.16
CA ARG A 281 -0.69 26.50 36.36
C ARG A 281 -0.08 25.79 37.58
N VAL A 282 0.11 26.55 38.67
CA VAL A 282 0.72 26.04 39.92
C VAL A 282 -0.11 26.43 41.15
N GLY A 283 -0.46 25.44 41.98
CA GLY A 283 -1.19 25.63 43.24
C GLY A 283 -1.92 24.36 43.69
N ASN A 284 -2.58 24.41 44.85
CA ASN A 284 -3.50 23.34 45.27
C ASN A 284 -4.86 23.51 44.56
N THR A 285 -4.85 23.34 43.24
CA THR A 285 -6.04 23.04 42.45
C THR A 285 -6.12 21.51 42.40
N ASP A 286 -7.12 20.94 43.08
CA ASP A 286 -7.16 19.50 43.39
C ASP A 286 -6.99 18.66 42.12
N ARG A 287 -5.87 17.91 42.02
CA ARG A 287 -5.51 16.94 40.96
C ARG A 287 -5.22 17.54 39.58
N GLU A 288 -3.94 17.84 39.38
CA GLU A 288 -3.26 18.08 38.10
C GLU A 288 -1.81 17.56 38.30
N GLY A 289 -1.22 16.89 37.31
CA GLY A 289 0.06 16.19 37.41
C GLY A 289 0.82 16.08 36.09
N THR A 290 1.72 15.10 35.96
CA THR A 290 2.47 14.82 34.73
C THR A 290 2.87 13.37 34.63
N LEU A 291 2.49 12.70 33.54
CA LEU A 291 3.05 11.41 33.14
C LEU A 291 4.35 11.60 32.38
N ILE A 292 5.39 10.89 32.78
CA ILE A 292 6.74 10.98 32.19
C ILE A 292 7.09 9.61 31.62
N TRP A 293 7.22 9.54 30.30
CA TRP A 293 7.60 8.32 29.59
C TRP A 293 9.02 8.45 29.06
N THR A 294 9.87 7.47 29.37
CA THR A 294 11.25 7.38 28.87
C THR A 294 11.42 6.12 28.03
N ALA A 295 11.78 6.25 26.75
CA ALA A 295 11.99 5.12 25.84
C ALA A 295 13.11 4.18 26.34
N ASN A 296 12.86 2.87 26.38
CA ASN A 296 13.82 1.87 26.90
C ASN A 296 14.68 1.20 25.80
N THR A 297 14.32 1.39 24.53
CA THR A 297 15.11 1.06 23.34
C THR A 297 15.02 2.21 22.34
N ASP A 298 15.80 2.15 21.27
CA ASP A 298 15.50 2.91 20.06
C ASP A 298 14.12 2.46 19.53
N LEU A 299 13.32 3.38 19.01
CA LEU A 299 11.96 3.13 18.52
C LEU A 299 11.74 3.88 17.20
N SER A 300 11.17 3.19 16.21
CA SER A 300 10.93 3.78 14.91
C SER A 300 9.64 4.60 14.85
N CYS A 301 9.63 5.57 13.94
CA CYS A 301 8.44 6.27 13.49
C CYS A 301 7.32 5.28 13.12
N GLY A 302 6.07 5.61 13.47
CA GLY A 302 4.90 4.74 13.34
C GLY A 302 4.67 3.82 14.55
N THR A 303 5.61 3.77 15.52
CA THR A 303 5.36 3.10 16.80
C THR A 303 4.29 3.87 17.58
N GLN A 304 3.14 3.23 17.82
CA GLN A 304 2.10 3.73 18.72
C GLN A 304 2.34 3.20 20.14
N ILE A 305 2.16 4.07 21.14
CA ILE A 305 2.34 3.80 22.56
C ILE A 305 1.09 4.26 23.31
N ILE A 306 0.55 3.40 24.16
CA ILE A 306 -0.53 3.72 25.11
C ILE A 306 0.08 3.81 26.51
N LEU A 307 -0.02 4.98 27.14
CA LEU A 307 0.21 5.20 28.56
C LEU A 307 -1.11 5.00 29.31
N THR A 308 -1.06 4.56 30.57
CA THR A 308 -2.26 4.41 31.40
C THR A 308 -1.93 4.65 32.87
N SER A 309 -2.64 5.60 33.49
CA SER A 309 -2.72 5.75 34.95
C SER A 309 -4.02 5.13 35.43
N ALA A 310 -3.92 4.03 36.18
CA ALA A 310 -5.11 3.36 36.73
C ALA A 310 -5.48 3.92 38.10
N ASN A 311 -6.78 4.00 38.41
CA ASN A 311 -7.41 4.48 39.66
C ASN A 311 -6.80 3.98 40.99
N ASN A 312 -5.96 2.96 40.94
CA ASN A 312 -5.25 2.36 42.07
C ASN A 312 -3.76 2.75 42.14
N GLY A 313 -3.34 3.80 41.41
CA GLY A 313 -1.95 4.24 41.29
C GLY A 313 -1.05 3.24 40.55
N THR A 314 -1.59 2.56 39.53
CA THR A 314 -0.82 1.59 38.72
C THR A 314 -0.57 2.14 37.32
N LEU A 315 0.66 2.57 37.08
CA LEU A 315 1.15 3.02 35.78
C LEU A 315 1.46 1.81 34.88
N THR A 316 1.03 1.84 33.61
CA THR A 316 1.40 0.83 32.60
C THR A 316 1.63 1.44 31.21
N ILE A 317 2.38 0.69 30.37
CA ILE A 317 2.70 1.06 28.99
C ILE A 317 2.34 -0.13 28.08
N SER A 318 1.67 0.12 26.96
CA SER A 318 1.35 -0.89 25.94
C SER A 318 1.68 -0.38 24.53
N PRO A 319 2.56 -1.04 23.76
CA PRO A 319 3.49 -2.11 24.18
C PRO A 319 4.53 -1.59 25.20
N ASN A 320 5.26 -2.48 25.88
CA ASN A 320 6.21 -2.12 26.95
C ASN A 320 7.53 -1.51 26.41
N THR A 321 7.45 -0.27 25.91
CA THR A 321 8.48 0.46 25.17
C THR A 321 9.32 1.41 26.01
N GLY A 322 9.02 1.56 27.31
CA GLY A 322 9.70 2.54 28.15
C GLY A 322 9.73 2.22 29.64
N ILE A 323 9.96 3.26 30.42
CA ILE A 323 9.62 3.40 31.83
C ILE A 323 8.57 4.52 31.90
N LEU A 324 7.59 4.40 32.80
CA LEU A 324 6.55 5.41 33.04
C LEU A 324 6.57 5.78 34.52
N THR A 325 6.74 7.06 34.81
CA THR A 325 6.64 7.66 36.14
C THR A 325 5.63 8.81 36.12
N GLU A 326 5.27 9.29 37.31
CA GLU A 326 4.23 10.30 37.53
C GLU A 326 4.73 11.33 38.54
N GLU A 327 4.55 12.61 38.22
CA GLU A 327 4.79 13.75 39.12
C GLU A 327 3.42 14.36 39.50
N ASP A 328 3.14 14.48 40.80
CA ASP A 328 1.81 14.77 41.40
C ASP A 328 0.71 13.70 41.13
N ASP A 329 -0.52 14.09 40.79
CA ASP A 329 -1.72 13.23 40.67
C ASP A 329 -2.41 13.60 39.34
N PHE A 330 -2.09 12.88 38.26
CA PHE A 330 -2.57 13.14 36.90
C PHE A 330 -3.97 12.53 36.73
N GLU A 331 -5.01 13.35 36.63
CA GLU A 331 -6.41 12.93 36.52
C GLU A 331 -7.08 13.67 35.35
N ILE A 332 -7.26 12.97 34.23
CA ILE A 332 -7.84 13.56 33.01
C ILE A 332 -9.36 13.71 33.21
N ARG A 333 -9.90 14.93 33.05
CA ARG A 333 -11.31 15.20 33.39
C ARG A 333 -12.27 15.00 32.24
N GLY A 334 -13.25 14.10 32.42
CA GLY A 334 -14.28 13.86 31.40
C GLY A 334 -15.17 15.08 31.09
N GLN A 335 -15.29 16.03 32.03
CA GLN A 335 -15.97 17.31 31.79
C GLN A 335 -15.11 18.31 30.98
N GLY A 336 -14.27 17.84 30.06
CA GLY A 336 -13.32 18.65 29.33
C GLY A 336 -12.01 18.90 30.08
N ASP A 337 -10.90 18.72 29.38
CA ASP A 337 -9.54 19.00 29.86
C ASP A 337 -8.57 19.24 28.68
N GLN A 338 -7.28 19.30 29.00
CA GLN A 338 -6.15 19.36 28.06
C GLN A 338 -5.16 18.19 28.27
N ILE A 339 -4.41 17.85 27.22
CA ILE A 339 -3.17 17.06 27.31
C ILE A 339 -2.08 17.79 26.52
N LEU A 340 -1.07 18.29 27.22
CA LEU A 340 0.09 18.98 26.64
C LEU A 340 1.31 18.05 26.65
N ALA A 341 1.93 17.82 25.48
CA ALA A 341 3.12 16.98 25.35
C ALA A 341 4.38 17.85 25.13
N TYR A 342 5.45 17.59 25.91
CA TYR A 342 6.67 18.39 25.90
C TYR A 342 7.94 17.60 26.28
N GLN A 343 9.10 18.20 26.00
CA GLN A 343 10.40 17.81 26.55
C GLN A 343 10.96 18.93 27.44
N GLY A 344 11.87 18.61 28.37
CA GLY A 344 12.47 19.56 29.30
C GLY A 344 11.77 19.58 30.66
N THR A 345 11.92 20.68 31.41
CA THR A 345 11.29 20.87 32.72
C THR A 345 10.10 21.83 32.63
N ASP A 346 9.23 21.84 33.63
CA ASP A 346 8.06 22.74 33.71
C ASP A 346 8.45 24.24 33.68
N ASP A 347 9.63 24.59 34.16
CA ASP A 347 10.21 25.95 34.07
C ASP A 347 10.80 26.30 32.68
N SER A 348 10.95 25.32 31.77
CA SER A 348 11.52 25.50 30.43
C SER A 348 11.07 24.40 29.44
N PRO A 349 9.76 24.27 29.17
CA PRO A 349 9.23 23.23 28.30
C PRO A 349 9.47 23.52 26.82
N THR A 350 9.75 22.47 26.06
CA THR A 350 9.71 22.45 24.59
C THR A 350 8.50 21.63 24.16
N PHE A 351 7.41 22.30 23.80
CA PHE A 351 6.16 21.65 23.40
C PHE A 351 6.27 20.96 22.03
N ILE A 352 5.72 19.75 21.93
CA ILE A 352 5.82 18.89 20.73
C ILE A 352 4.48 18.48 20.13
N TYR A 353 3.41 18.41 20.93
CA TYR A 353 2.01 18.30 20.47
C TYR A 353 1.06 18.71 21.60
N ALA A 354 -0.20 19.01 21.29
CA ALA A 354 -1.24 19.26 22.28
C ALA A 354 -2.64 18.82 21.82
N LEU A 355 -3.50 18.48 22.77
CA LEU A 355 -4.89 18.08 22.53
C LEU A 355 -5.81 18.75 23.57
N ASN A 356 -6.93 19.32 23.14
CA ASN A 356 -7.98 19.92 23.99
C ASN A 356 -9.35 19.32 23.66
N PHE A 357 -10.18 19.12 24.69
CA PHE A 357 -11.56 18.64 24.56
C PHE A 357 -12.57 19.46 25.40
N ASN A 358 -12.09 20.42 26.20
CA ASN A 358 -12.91 21.38 26.93
C ASN A 358 -13.61 22.41 26.00
N ASN A 359 -14.78 22.88 26.42
CA ASN A 359 -15.64 23.85 25.76
C ASN A 359 -15.43 25.27 26.34
N PRO A 360 -15.18 26.32 25.52
CA PRO A 360 -15.40 26.41 24.08
C PRO A 360 -14.09 26.31 23.27
N GLY A 361 -13.18 25.41 23.68
CA GLY A 361 -11.85 25.25 23.10
C GLY A 361 -10.73 25.94 23.89
N TRP A 362 -9.55 26.04 23.28
CA TRP A 362 -8.35 26.66 23.85
C TRP A 362 -8.63 28.04 24.50
N SER A 363 -8.50 28.11 25.83
CA SER A 363 -8.82 29.30 26.62
C SER A 363 -7.61 30.21 26.78
N VAL A 364 -7.70 31.44 26.28
CA VAL A 364 -6.64 32.46 26.38
C VAL A 364 -6.18 32.71 27.82
N THR A 365 -7.00 32.44 28.84
CA THR A 365 -6.68 32.74 30.25
C THR A 365 -6.52 31.52 31.17
N ALA A 366 -6.74 30.30 30.68
CA ALA A 366 -6.60 29.05 31.47
C ALA A 366 -7.24 29.13 32.88
N GLY A 367 -8.46 29.69 32.95
CA GLY A 367 -9.01 30.30 34.16
C GLY A 367 -9.53 29.32 35.21
N ASN A 368 -9.59 28.03 34.88
CA ASN A 368 -9.97 26.93 35.76
C ASN A 368 -9.24 25.65 35.33
N GLN A 369 -9.30 24.58 36.13
CA GLN A 369 -8.56 23.33 35.91
C GLN A 369 -8.76 22.73 34.50
N GLN A 370 -9.96 22.82 33.96
CA GLN A 370 -10.36 22.29 32.65
C GLN A 370 -9.81 23.11 31.47
N GLU A 371 -9.29 24.32 31.72
CA GLU A 371 -8.88 25.28 30.69
C GLU A 371 -7.35 25.40 30.55
N SER A 372 -6.86 25.41 29.32
CA SER A 372 -5.49 25.76 28.94
C SER A 372 -5.47 26.76 27.80
N ALA A 373 -4.48 27.64 27.77
CA ALA A 373 -4.09 28.31 26.53
C ALA A 373 -3.32 27.32 25.64
N LEU A 374 -3.26 27.59 24.33
CA LEU A 374 -2.37 26.87 23.43
C LEU A 374 -0.92 27.41 23.58
N PRO A 375 0.08 26.58 23.91
CA PRO A 375 1.45 27.05 24.12
C PRO A 375 2.12 27.65 22.87
N ILE A 376 3.05 28.58 23.09
CA ILE A 376 3.76 29.27 22.00
C ILE A 376 4.64 28.27 21.23
N GLY A 377 4.34 28.10 19.94
CA GLY A 377 5.02 27.15 19.04
C GLY A 377 4.06 26.10 18.46
N LEU A 378 2.92 25.87 19.11
CA LEU A 378 1.84 25.06 18.58
C LEU A 378 0.80 25.92 17.84
N ALA A 379 0.07 25.28 16.93
CA ALA A 379 -1.01 25.87 16.14
C ALA A 379 -2.12 24.83 15.91
N ASP A 380 -3.34 25.23 16.27
CA ASP A 380 -4.54 24.42 16.17
C ASP A 380 -4.87 24.06 14.71
N GLY A 381 -5.18 22.79 14.46
CA GLY A 381 -5.35 22.24 13.11
C GLY A 381 -4.03 22.02 12.35
N VAL A 382 -2.87 22.06 13.01
CA VAL A 382 -1.54 21.88 12.38
C VAL A 382 -0.61 20.97 13.18
N ASN A 383 -0.44 21.24 14.48
CA ASN A 383 0.33 20.42 15.42
C ASN A 383 -0.24 20.47 16.85
N SER A 384 -1.54 20.75 16.92
CA SER A 384 -2.42 20.50 18.05
C SER A 384 -3.84 20.33 17.53
N VAL A 385 -4.72 19.68 18.32
CA VAL A 385 -6.14 19.50 17.98
C VAL A 385 -7.05 19.99 19.10
N ASP A 386 -8.14 20.66 18.73
CA ASP A 386 -9.25 21.02 19.60
C ASP A 386 -10.51 20.28 19.17
N ILE A 387 -10.88 19.20 19.88
CA ILE A 387 -12.10 18.44 19.59
C ILE A 387 -13.34 18.96 20.33
N SER A 388 -13.19 20.05 21.12
CA SER A 388 -14.24 20.96 21.60
C SER A 388 -15.64 20.36 21.88
N GLY A 389 -15.87 19.85 23.09
CA GLY A 389 -17.22 19.41 23.45
C GLY A 389 -17.54 19.03 24.89
N ASP A 390 -16.58 19.14 25.83
CA ASP A 390 -16.65 18.54 27.17
C ASP A 390 -16.75 17.00 27.08
N ILE A 391 -15.88 16.39 26.26
CA ILE A 391 -15.94 14.99 25.83
C ILE A 391 -15.18 14.04 26.78
N ASP A 392 -15.85 13.02 27.32
CA ASP A 392 -15.26 12.02 28.24
C ASP A 392 -14.14 11.19 27.57
N ASN A 393 -14.29 10.77 26.31
CA ASN A 393 -13.28 9.94 25.64
C ASN A 393 -13.19 10.24 24.14
N GLY A 394 -11.98 10.19 23.57
CA GLY A 394 -11.74 10.43 22.14
C GLY A 394 -10.70 9.49 21.56
N ALA A 395 -10.93 8.98 20.36
CA ALA A 395 -9.98 8.17 19.61
C ALA A 395 -9.95 8.59 18.15
N TYR A 396 -8.76 8.69 17.56
CA TYR A 396 -8.59 8.95 16.14
C TYR A 396 -9.12 7.78 15.30
N ASP A 397 -9.90 8.08 14.25
CA ASP A 397 -10.65 7.12 13.43
C ASP A 397 -9.81 6.29 12.44
N CYS A 398 -8.50 6.55 12.39
CA CYS A 398 -7.54 6.00 11.44
C CYS A 398 -7.73 6.44 9.97
N ALA A 399 -8.38 7.57 9.67
CA ALA A 399 -8.62 8.07 8.31
C ALA A 399 -7.35 8.15 7.43
N VAL A 400 -6.22 8.50 8.04
CA VAL A 400 -4.88 8.41 7.45
C VAL A 400 -3.92 7.75 8.45
N THR A 401 -3.17 6.74 7.99
CA THR A 401 -2.12 6.09 8.78
C THR A 401 -0.75 6.00 8.09
N THR A 402 -0.56 6.74 6.98
CA THR A 402 0.69 6.73 6.19
C THR A 402 1.27 8.15 5.99
N SER A 403 2.60 8.26 5.91
CA SER A 403 3.40 9.51 5.90
C SER A 403 3.29 10.35 7.19
N PRO A 404 4.41 10.78 7.81
CA PRO A 404 4.38 11.64 8.99
C PRO A 404 3.54 12.91 8.81
N GLU A 405 3.70 13.58 7.66
CA GLU A 405 3.04 14.86 7.38
C GLU A 405 1.52 14.71 7.19
N LEU A 406 1.07 13.61 6.58
CA LEU A 406 -0.36 13.36 6.37
C LEU A 406 -1.02 12.83 7.66
N ILE A 407 -0.33 11.99 8.45
CA ILE A 407 -0.79 11.58 9.79
C ILE A 407 -0.92 12.81 10.69
N LEU A 408 0.09 13.69 10.73
CA LEU A 408 0.06 14.93 11.51
C LEU A 408 -1.15 15.80 11.14
N THR A 409 -1.38 15.99 9.83
CA THR A 409 -2.51 16.78 9.32
C THR A 409 -3.85 16.16 9.70
N ALA A 410 -4.02 14.85 9.49
CA ALA A 410 -5.30 14.17 9.70
C ALA A 410 -5.67 13.98 11.18
N VAL A 411 -4.70 13.73 12.06
CA VAL A 411 -4.92 13.65 13.52
C VAL A 411 -5.17 15.04 14.12
N SER A 412 -4.62 16.10 13.50
CA SER A 412 -4.89 17.49 13.89
C SER A 412 -6.28 18.01 13.45
N ASP A 413 -7.03 17.26 12.62
CA ASP A 413 -8.39 17.62 12.21
C ASP A 413 -9.43 16.92 13.10
N ALA A 414 -10.19 17.73 13.84
CA ALA A 414 -11.21 17.27 14.78
C ALA A 414 -12.37 16.50 14.14
N THR A 415 -12.54 16.50 12.80
CA THR A 415 -13.58 15.66 12.17
C THR A 415 -13.23 14.17 12.13
N ASN A 416 -11.97 13.80 12.36
CA ASN A 416 -11.45 12.44 12.19
C ASN A 416 -11.35 11.71 13.55
N TRP A 417 -12.27 11.99 14.46
CA TRP A 417 -12.25 11.52 15.85
C TRP A 417 -13.59 10.88 16.24
N ASP A 418 -13.53 9.61 16.64
CA ASP A 418 -14.62 8.93 17.37
C ASP A 418 -14.64 9.46 18.81
N THR A 419 -15.80 9.96 19.26
CA THR A 419 -15.98 10.56 20.59
C THR A 419 -17.09 9.88 21.39
N SER A 420 -16.90 9.73 22.71
CA SER A 420 -17.99 9.41 23.65
C SER A 420 -18.07 10.44 24.79
N ASP A 421 -19.28 10.92 25.05
CA ASP A 421 -19.74 11.68 26.23
C ASP A 421 -20.99 10.94 26.73
N GLY A 422 -20.99 10.50 27.98
CA GLY A 422 -22.19 9.91 28.56
C GLY A 422 -21.99 9.06 29.82
N GLY A 423 -22.85 9.30 30.82
CA GLY A 423 -22.69 8.79 32.17
C GLY A 423 -22.60 7.27 32.35
N GLY A 424 -21.36 6.79 32.55
CA GLY A 424 -20.98 5.42 32.87
C GLY A 424 -19.78 5.02 32.01
N ASN A 425 -18.96 4.06 32.45
CA ASN A 425 -17.73 3.68 31.74
C ASN A 425 -18.00 3.31 30.26
N GLN A 426 -17.57 4.18 29.35
CA GLN A 426 -17.65 4.04 27.89
C GLN A 426 -16.29 4.27 27.20
N SER A 427 -15.21 3.83 27.85
CA SER A 427 -13.82 3.92 27.33
C SER A 427 -13.71 3.37 25.91
N LEU A 428 -13.09 4.13 25.02
CA LEU A 428 -12.80 3.71 23.65
C LEU A 428 -11.60 2.77 23.60
N THR A 429 -11.57 1.88 22.62
CA THR A 429 -10.43 0.96 22.43
C THR A 429 -9.31 1.67 21.69
N LEU A 430 -8.37 2.25 22.44
CA LEU A 430 -7.22 2.94 21.87
C LEU A 430 -6.23 1.93 21.24
N GLY A 431 -5.47 2.37 20.24
CA GLY A 431 -4.42 1.55 19.60
C GLY A 431 -4.89 0.58 18.51
N LEU A 432 -5.98 0.90 17.79
CA LEU A 432 -6.49 0.09 16.68
C LEU A 432 -5.81 0.39 15.33
N CYS A 433 -5.26 1.59 15.15
CA CYS A 433 -4.56 1.97 13.92
C CYS A 433 -3.23 1.22 13.77
N THR A 434 -2.74 1.10 12.53
CA THR A 434 -1.36 0.68 12.25
C THR A 434 -0.72 1.76 11.37
N PHE A 435 0.26 2.46 11.92
CA PHE A 435 0.91 3.60 11.28
C PHE A 435 2.19 3.17 10.55
N ASP A 436 2.43 3.78 9.39
CA ASP A 436 3.65 3.63 8.61
C ASP A 436 4.19 5.01 8.19
N CYS A 437 5.37 5.35 8.68
CA CYS A 437 6.05 6.59 8.32
C CYS A 437 6.80 6.54 6.98
N SER A 438 6.54 5.54 6.13
CA SER A 438 7.09 5.55 4.77
C SER A 438 6.66 6.83 4.04
N VAL A 439 7.64 7.69 3.75
CA VAL A 439 7.42 8.93 2.99
C VAL A 439 7.08 8.52 1.57
N ILE A 440 5.82 8.75 1.18
CA ILE A 440 5.35 8.53 -0.19
C ILE A 440 6.14 9.50 -1.09
N CYS A 441 6.87 8.94 -2.06
CA CYS A 441 7.72 9.65 -3.01
C CYS A 441 8.91 10.41 -2.38
N PRO A 442 9.86 9.72 -1.71
CA PRO A 442 10.93 10.35 -0.91
C PRO A 442 11.99 11.10 -1.74
N THR A 443 11.88 11.11 -3.07
CA THR A 443 12.77 11.86 -3.98
C THR A 443 11.98 12.47 -5.13
N THR A 444 12.45 13.60 -5.65
CA THR A 444 11.86 14.32 -6.79
C THR A 444 12.81 14.35 -8.00
N THR A 445 12.25 14.55 -9.18
CA THR A 445 12.95 14.90 -10.41
C THR A 445 12.14 15.89 -11.24
N THR A 446 12.81 16.89 -11.83
CA THR A 446 12.17 18.01 -12.52
C THR A 446 12.50 18.02 -14.01
N TRP A 447 11.47 18.01 -14.85
CA TRP A 447 11.60 18.24 -16.27
C TRP A 447 11.70 19.74 -16.57
N ASN A 448 12.83 20.17 -17.13
CA ASN A 448 13.10 21.58 -17.43
C ASN A 448 12.70 22.01 -18.85
N GLY A 449 11.99 21.17 -19.61
CA GLY A 449 11.71 21.38 -21.04
C GLY A 449 12.74 20.75 -22.00
N THR A 450 13.85 20.21 -21.49
CA THR A 450 14.88 19.54 -22.30
C THR A 450 15.49 18.30 -21.66
N THR A 451 15.61 18.27 -20.33
CA THR A 451 16.12 17.14 -19.55
C THR A 451 15.38 17.04 -18.22
N TRP A 452 15.35 15.84 -17.65
CA TRP A 452 15.17 15.66 -16.21
C TRP A 452 16.47 16.01 -15.50
N ASP A 453 16.41 16.66 -14.33
CA ASP A 453 17.59 17.03 -13.55
C ASP A 453 18.14 15.87 -12.70
N ASN A 454 17.27 14.99 -12.19
CA ASN A 454 17.60 13.84 -11.34
C ASN A 454 17.29 12.49 -12.02
N GLY A 455 17.30 12.46 -13.36
CA GLY A 455 16.96 11.28 -14.17
C GLY A 455 15.46 11.11 -14.43
N ILE A 456 15.10 10.18 -15.32
CA ILE A 456 13.68 9.89 -15.62
C ILE A 456 13.02 9.33 -14.34
N PRO A 457 11.82 9.81 -13.95
CA PRO A 457 11.09 9.28 -12.81
C PRO A 457 10.75 7.78 -12.94
N ASN A 458 10.39 7.19 -11.81
CA ASN A 458 9.82 5.84 -11.70
C ASN A 458 8.82 5.85 -10.52
N THR A 459 8.17 4.73 -10.23
CA THR A 459 7.12 4.58 -9.21
C THR A 459 7.55 4.92 -7.76
N THR A 460 8.83 5.22 -7.50
CA THR A 460 9.33 5.73 -6.20
C THR A 460 9.83 7.19 -6.23
N VAL A 461 9.75 7.86 -7.39
CA VAL A 461 10.26 9.24 -7.61
C VAL A 461 9.12 10.15 -8.09
N ALA A 462 8.90 11.26 -7.39
CA ALA A 462 7.94 12.29 -7.79
C ALA A 462 8.41 13.06 -9.03
N ALA A 463 7.50 13.29 -9.98
CA ALA A 463 7.76 13.98 -11.24
C ALA A 463 7.23 15.42 -11.23
N ILE A 464 8.10 16.40 -11.47
CA ILE A 464 7.74 17.82 -11.57
C ILE A 464 7.89 18.28 -13.02
N ILE A 465 6.77 18.61 -13.68
CA ILE A 465 6.75 19.16 -15.05
C ILE A 465 6.89 20.68 -14.96
N ASN A 466 8.12 21.17 -15.16
CA ASN A 466 8.52 22.58 -15.11
C ASN A 466 9.06 23.06 -16.48
N GLY A 467 8.44 22.55 -17.54
CA GLY A 467 8.75 22.74 -18.95
C GLY A 467 7.71 22.00 -19.78
N ALA A 468 7.51 22.36 -21.06
CA ALA A 468 6.58 21.63 -21.91
C ALA A 468 7.04 20.16 -22.08
N TYR A 469 6.13 19.21 -21.89
CA TYR A 469 6.39 17.78 -22.04
C TYR A 469 5.31 17.15 -22.93
N THR A 470 5.73 16.36 -23.92
CA THR A 470 4.82 15.61 -24.80
C THR A 470 5.30 14.17 -24.90
N THR A 471 4.50 13.21 -24.46
CA THR A 471 4.91 11.79 -24.37
C THR A 471 5.33 11.22 -25.73
N GLY A 472 4.62 11.56 -26.82
CA GLY A 472 4.98 11.18 -28.19
C GLY A 472 6.29 11.80 -28.72
N VAL A 473 6.96 12.66 -27.94
CA VAL A 473 8.27 13.28 -28.25
C VAL A 473 9.32 12.92 -27.19
N ASN A 474 8.92 12.76 -25.93
CA ASN A 474 9.80 12.66 -24.77
C ASN A 474 9.80 11.27 -24.09
N GLY A 475 8.85 10.39 -24.45
CA GLY A 475 8.65 9.06 -23.85
C GLY A 475 7.45 9.00 -22.91
N ASN A 476 7.07 7.78 -22.51
CA ASN A 476 6.11 7.54 -21.42
C ASN A 476 6.76 7.85 -20.06
N ILE A 477 5.95 8.05 -19.03
CA ILE A 477 6.40 8.23 -17.64
C ILE A 477 5.65 7.24 -16.75
N SER A 478 6.38 6.54 -15.89
CA SER A 478 5.83 6.06 -14.62
C SER A 478 6.45 6.91 -13.50
N ALA A 479 5.67 7.39 -12.54
CA ALA A 479 6.15 8.24 -11.45
C ALA A 479 5.42 7.92 -10.13
N CYS A 480 6.01 8.30 -9.01
CA CYS A 480 5.34 8.13 -7.72
C CYS A 480 4.18 9.12 -7.54
N SER A 481 4.44 10.41 -7.77
CA SER A 481 3.43 11.49 -7.79
C SER A 481 3.73 12.48 -8.93
N LEU A 482 2.78 13.35 -9.27
CA LEU A 482 2.91 14.29 -10.39
C LEU A 482 2.54 15.73 -10.01
N ALA A 483 3.45 16.67 -10.25
CA ALA A 483 3.15 18.10 -10.23
C ALA A 483 3.32 18.70 -11.64
N VAL A 484 2.30 19.41 -12.15
CA VAL A 484 2.41 20.22 -13.37
C VAL A 484 2.40 21.69 -13.01
N ASN A 485 3.55 22.37 -13.16
CA ASN A 485 3.71 23.76 -12.72
C ASN A 485 3.01 24.75 -13.66
N SER A 486 2.62 25.90 -13.09
CA SER A 486 1.87 26.91 -13.84
C SER A 486 2.69 27.52 -14.99
N GLY A 487 2.02 27.73 -16.13
CA GLY A 487 2.66 28.16 -17.38
C GLY A 487 3.26 27.03 -18.23
N PHE A 488 3.18 25.77 -17.78
CA PHE A 488 3.65 24.60 -18.54
C PHE A 488 2.52 23.64 -18.88
N ARG A 489 2.71 22.89 -19.98
CA ARG A 489 1.77 21.90 -20.50
C ARG A 489 2.39 20.49 -20.49
N LEU A 490 1.62 19.54 -20.01
CA LEU A 490 1.80 18.11 -20.18
C LEU A 490 0.82 17.60 -21.26
N SER A 491 1.31 16.91 -22.28
CA SER A 491 0.47 16.34 -23.35
C SER A 491 0.74 14.85 -23.55
N ILE A 492 -0.28 14.05 -23.22
CA ILE A 492 -0.28 12.59 -23.34
C ILE A 492 -0.88 12.25 -24.70
N SER A 493 0.01 11.90 -25.63
CA SER A 493 -0.30 11.68 -27.05
C SER A 493 -1.07 10.36 -27.29
N ASN A 494 -1.68 10.22 -28.46
CA ASN A 494 -2.20 8.92 -28.93
C ASN A 494 -1.12 7.82 -28.80
N SER A 495 -1.54 6.62 -28.35
CA SER A 495 -0.68 5.45 -28.11
C SER A 495 0.54 5.70 -27.22
N THR A 496 0.36 6.50 -26.16
CA THR A 496 1.35 6.74 -25.11
C THR A 496 0.68 6.87 -23.74
N PHE A 497 1.45 6.74 -22.65
CA PHE A 497 0.89 6.78 -21.31
C PHE A 497 1.70 7.61 -20.31
N ILE A 498 1.02 8.03 -19.25
CA ILE A 498 1.59 8.42 -17.96
C ILE A 498 0.89 7.65 -16.85
N GLU A 499 1.68 7.05 -15.97
CA GLU A 499 1.27 6.21 -14.83
C GLU A 499 1.80 6.83 -13.54
N ILE A 500 0.92 7.07 -12.58
CA ILE A 500 1.24 7.69 -11.29
C ILE A 500 0.79 6.76 -10.15
N GLU A 501 1.60 6.57 -9.11
CA GLU A 501 1.15 5.78 -7.95
C GLU A 501 0.12 6.53 -7.12
N SER A 502 0.48 7.73 -6.64
CA SER A 502 -0.28 8.54 -5.69
C SER A 502 -0.78 9.87 -6.28
N ASP A 503 -0.49 10.99 -5.60
CA ASP A 503 -1.16 12.27 -5.81
C ASP A 503 -0.75 13.01 -7.09
N VAL A 504 -1.71 13.77 -7.62
CA VAL A 504 -1.54 14.58 -8.83
C VAL A 504 -1.98 16.01 -8.55
N VAL A 505 -1.11 16.98 -8.79
CA VAL A 505 -1.37 18.42 -8.59
C VAL A 505 -1.14 19.19 -9.90
N ILE A 506 -2.22 19.69 -10.49
CA ILE A 506 -2.20 20.45 -11.74
C ILE A 506 -2.35 21.94 -11.44
N ASN A 507 -1.31 22.72 -11.74
CA ASN A 507 -1.28 24.19 -11.68
C ASN A 507 -1.10 24.83 -13.09
N GLY A 508 -0.84 24.01 -14.12
CA GLY A 508 -0.57 24.42 -15.50
C GLY A 508 -1.63 23.93 -16.49
N GLU A 509 -1.26 23.02 -17.39
CA GLU A 509 -2.18 22.37 -18.31
C GLU A 509 -1.82 20.88 -18.46
N ILE A 510 -2.82 19.98 -18.42
CA ILE A 510 -2.67 18.56 -18.78
C ILE A 510 -3.73 18.18 -19.83
N ILE A 511 -3.28 17.55 -20.91
CA ILE A 511 -4.13 17.11 -22.02
C ILE A 511 -3.87 15.63 -22.30
N VAL A 512 -4.93 14.83 -22.31
CA VAL A 512 -4.96 13.45 -22.81
C VAL A 512 -5.60 13.46 -24.19
N GLU A 513 -4.89 12.98 -25.20
CA GLU A 513 -5.42 12.78 -26.56
C GLU A 513 -6.16 11.44 -26.69
N SER A 514 -6.87 11.23 -27.81
CA SER A 514 -7.92 10.20 -27.95
C SER A 514 -7.54 8.77 -27.55
N SER A 515 -6.29 8.35 -27.80
CA SER A 515 -5.76 7.04 -27.37
C SER A 515 -4.55 7.15 -26.45
N GLY A 516 -4.37 8.28 -25.77
CA GLY A 516 -3.41 8.44 -24.68
C GLY A 516 -3.97 7.94 -23.36
N ASN A 517 -3.13 7.42 -22.46
CA ASN A 517 -3.54 6.91 -21.15
C ASN A 517 -3.01 7.77 -20.01
N PHE A 518 -3.88 8.31 -19.16
CA PHE A 518 -3.49 8.84 -17.85
C PHE A 518 -3.98 7.92 -16.74
N VAL A 519 -3.05 7.28 -16.03
CA VAL A 519 -3.32 6.26 -15.01
C VAL A 519 -2.86 6.76 -13.64
N GLN A 520 -3.68 6.50 -12.63
CA GLN A 520 -3.32 6.56 -11.22
C GLN A 520 -3.65 5.19 -10.61
N ASN A 521 -2.75 4.66 -9.78
CA ASN A 521 -2.83 3.26 -9.32
C ASN A 521 -3.53 3.12 -7.95
N ILE A 522 -3.32 4.04 -7.01
CA ILE A 522 -3.86 3.96 -5.65
C ILE A 522 -5.28 4.55 -5.58
N ASP A 523 -6.27 3.81 -5.08
CA ASP A 523 -7.68 4.25 -4.98
C ASP A 523 -7.89 5.49 -4.09
N SER A 524 -7.09 5.67 -3.04
CA SER A 524 -7.15 6.81 -2.12
C SER A 524 -6.35 8.04 -2.56
N SER A 525 -5.71 8.00 -3.74
CA SER A 525 -4.94 9.14 -4.26
C SER A 525 -5.82 10.31 -4.69
N THR A 526 -5.30 11.54 -4.56
CA THR A 526 -6.01 12.75 -4.98
C THR A 526 -5.66 13.14 -6.43
N TYR A 527 -6.60 13.81 -7.09
CA TYR A 527 -6.34 14.57 -8.31
C TYR A 527 -6.78 16.02 -8.07
N THR A 528 -5.80 16.89 -7.79
CA THR A 528 -6.02 18.28 -7.40
C THR A 528 -5.80 19.20 -8.61
N ASN A 529 -6.89 19.82 -9.10
CA ASN A 529 -6.84 20.84 -10.14
C ASN A 529 -7.02 22.24 -9.54
N ASN A 530 -5.94 23.02 -9.46
CA ASN A 530 -5.92 24.35 -8.83
C ASN A 530 -6.40 25.48 -9.78
N GLY A 531 -7.55 25.30 -10.42
CA GLY A 531 -8.09 26.26 -11.41
C GLY A 531 -7.30 26.26 -12.73
N ALA A 532 -6.64 25.14 -13.03
CA ALA A 532 -5.81 24.86 -14.18
C ALA A 532 -6.60 24.09 -15.27
N MET A 533 -5.99 23.85 -16.44
CA MET A 533 -6.64 23.10 -17.51
C MET A 533 -6.35 21.60 -17.38
N SER A 534 -7.39 20.81 -17.14
CA SER A 534 -7.37 19.34 -17.24
C SER A 534 -8.31 18.93 -18.37
N ARG A 535 -7.78 18.26 -19.40
CA ARG A 535 -8.52 17.95 -20.63
C ARG A 535 -8.37 16.51 -21.08
N VAL A 536 -9.47 15.87 -21.45
CA VAL A 536 -9.48 14.66 -22.28
C VAL A 536 -10.14 14.98 -23.62
N ASN A 537 -9.42 14.75 -24.73
CA ASN A 537 -9.99 14.75 -26.07
C ASN A 537 -10.34 13.32 -26.47
N LYS A 538 -11.48 13.10 -27.14
CA LYS A 538 -11.85 11.82 -27.76
C LYS A 538 -12.36 12.07 -29.17
N VAL A 539 -11.87 11.28 -30.13
CA VAL A 539 -12.24 11.35 -31.55
C VAL A 539 -13.22 10.23 -31.88
N THR A 540 -14.29 10.56 -32.60
CA THR A 540 -15.37 9.61 -32.97
C THR A 540 -14.96 8.69 -34.12
N PRO A 541 -15.77 7.66 -34.43
CA PRO A 541 -15.71 6.98 -35.72
C PRO A 541 -15.70 7.92 -36.93
N VAL A 542 -15.15 7.41 -38.03
CA VAL A 542 -15.48 7.89 -39.38
C VAL A 542 -16.95 7.55 -39.60
N LYS A 543 -17.82 8.55 -39.53
CA LYS A 543 -19.27 8.35 -39.68
C LYS A 543 -19.68 8.64 -41.13
N GLN A 544 -20.59 7.82 -41.68
CA GLN A 544 -21.17 8.06 -43.00
C GLN A 544 -22.34 9.04 -42.94
N ASP A 545 -23.13 9.00 -41.86
CA ASP A 545 -24.25 9.91 -41.61
C ASP A 545 -24.22 10.53 -40.21
N TRP A 546 -24.70 11.78 -40.10
CA TRP A 546 -24.71 12.54 -38.84
C TRP A 546 -25.51 11.88 -37.71
N PHE A 547 -26.53 11.10 -38.08
CA PHE A 547 -27.45 10.47 -37.12
C PHE A 547 -26.91 9.16 -36.51
N PHE A 548 -25.70 8.73 -36.91
CA PHE A 548 -24.97 7.61 -36.30
C PHE A 548 -24.61 7.95 -34.84
N PHE A 549 -25.00 7.07 -33.91
CA PHE A 549 -24.72 7.23 -32.49
C PHE A 549 -23.26 6.89 -32.17
N THR A 550 -22.69 7.60 -31.20
CA THR A 550 -21.53 7.15 -30.41
C THR A 550 -21.97 7.02 -28.96
N TYR A 551 -21.46 5.99 -28.28
CA TYR A 551 -21.76 5.71 -26.88
C TYR A 551 -20.61 6.25 -26.01
N TRP A 552 -20.95 7.18 -25.12
CA TRP A 552 -20.02 7.95 -24.31
C TRP A 552 -20.18 7.64 -22.82
N SER A 553 -19.13 7.92 -22.06
CA SER A 553 -19.13 8.16 -20.60
C SER A 553 -18.20 9.34 -20.31
N SER A 554 -18.23 9.88 -19.10
CA SER A 554 -17.39 11.02 -18.72
C SER A 554 -16.07 10.56 -18.08
N PRO A 555 -14.89 10.85 -18.68
CA PRO A 555 -13.58 10.64 -18.07
C PRO A 555 -13.20 11.71 -17.02
N VAL A 556 -14.05 12.72 -16.82
CA VAL A 556 -13.86 13.84 -15.89
C VAL A 556 -15.13 14.09 -15.07
N SER A 557 -14.99 14.85 -13.99
CA SER A 557 -16.07 15.23 -13.07
C SER A 557 -16.57 16.67 -13.31
N GLY A 558 -17.79 16.96 -12.84
CA GLY A 558 -18.33 18.31 -12.73
C GLY A 558 -18.87 18.96 -14.01
N LEU A 559 -18.95 18.23 -15.13
CA LEU A 559 -19.48 18.73 -16.40
C LEU A 559 -20.99 18.47 -16.57
N THR A 560 -21.65 19.35 -17.33
CA THR A 560 -22.99 19.13 -17.88
C THR A 560 -22.92 18.61 -19.32
N VAL A 561 -24.03 18.09 -19.84
CA VAL A 561 -24.10 17.60 -21.23
C VAL A 561 -23.80 18.71 -22.24
N ASP A 562 -24.24 19.95 -22.01
CA ASP A 562 -23.94 21.04 -22.93
C ASP A 562 -22.46 21.50 -22.89
N ASP A 563 -21.72 21.30 -21.79
CA ASP A 563 -20.29 21.68 -21.73
C ASP A 563 -19.44 20.91 -22.76
N VAL A 564 -19.82 19.66 -23.07
CA VAL A 564 -19.16 18.80 -24.06
C VAL A 564 -19.94 18.74 -25.39
N PHE A 565 -21.28 18.67 -25.31
CA PHE A 565 -22.16 18.32 -26.42
C PHE A 565 -23.21 19.40 -26.76
N ALA A 566 -23.00 20.68 -26.42
CA ALA A 566 -23.93 21.78 -26.74
C ALA A 566 -24.26 21.93 -28.24
N THR A 567 -23.39 21.45 -29.13
CA THR A 567 -23.68 21.48 -30.57
C THR A 567 -24.54 20.30 -31.03
N ASN A 568 -24.54 19.18 -30.30
CA ASN A 568 -25.23 17.95 -30.68
C ASN A 568 -26.75 18.12 -30.45
N PRO A 569 -27.63 17.56 -31.31
CA PRO A 569 -29.06 17.87 -31.25
C PRO A 569 -29.67 17.35 -29.93
N ALA A 570 -30.28 18.24 -29.13
CA ALA A 570 -30.82 17.88 -27.82
C ALA A 570 -31.93 16.81 -27.85
N ASN A 571 -32.56 16.58 -29.01
CA ASN A 571 -33.52 15.47 -29.24
C ASN A 571 -32.85 14.17 -29.76
N ARG A 572 -31.51 14.09 -29.67
CA ARG A 572 -30.66 12.96 -30.10
C ARG A 572 -29.53 12.70 -29.09
N ARG A 573 -29.80 12.97 -27.80
CA ARG A 573 -28.93 12.65 -26.66
C ARG A 573 -29.74 11.84 -25.66
N PHE A 574 -29.35 10.60 -25.41
CA PHE A 574 -30.12 9.65 -24.61
C PHE A 574 -29.27 9.00 -23.50
N ILE A 575 -29.94 8.67 -22.40
CA ILE A 575 -29.51 7.71 -21.38
C ILE A 575 -30.43 6.48 -21.47
N PHE A 576 -29.97 5.34 -21.00
CA PHE A 576 -30.81 4.15 -20.83
C PHE A 576 -31.01 3.88 -19.34
N ASN A 577 -32.25 3.97 -18.88
CA ASN A 577 -32.65 3.68 -17.51
C ASN A 577 -33.05 2.20 -17.40
N ALA A 578 -32.13 1.38 -16.89
CA ALA A 578 -32.34 -0.07 -16.78
C ALA A 578 -33.44 -0.50 -15.79
N ASN A 579 -33.93 0.39 -14.92
CA ASN A 579 -35.08 0.12 -14.03
C ASN A 579 -36.43 0.31 -14.74
N ASN A 580 -36.42 0.94 -15.92
CA ASN A 580 -37.60 1.21 -16.72
C ASN A 580 -37.82 0.13 -17.80
N TYR A 581 -36.77 -0.60 -18.21
CA TYR A 581 -36.85 -1.60 -19.28
C TYR A 581 -37.77 -2.74 -18.89
N LEU A 582 -38.81 -2.96 -19.68
CA LEU A 582 -39.78 -4.03 -19.48
C LEU A 582 -40.07 -4.75 -20.80
N ASP A 583 -39.80 -6.05 -20.84
CA ASP A 583 -40.03 -6.94 -21.99
C ASP A 583 -40.77 -8.18 -21.49
N LEU A 584 -42.11 -8.14 -21.58
CA LEU A 584 -43.02 -9.21 -21.14
C LEU A 584 -43.53 -10.07 -22.31
N ASN A 585 -43.07 -9.77 -23.52
CA ASN A 585 -43.51 -10.41 -24.75
C ASN A 585 -42.39 -11.21 -25.44
N GLU A 586 -41.14 -11.04 -24.97
CA GLU A 586 -39.91 -11.70 -25.40
C GLU A 586 -39.50 -11.34 -26.87
N ASP A 587 -39.88 -10.14 -27.33
CA ASP A 587 -39.55 -9.61 -28.67
C ASP A 587 -38.24 -8.81 -28.75
N GLY A 588 -37.58 -8.56 -27.60
CA GLY A 588 -36.31 -7.84 -27.51
C GLY A 588 -36.46 -6.32 -27.46
N PHE A 589 -37.66 -5.81 -27.17
CA PHE A 589 -37.94 -4.38 -27.02
C PHE A 589 -38.70 -4.03 -25.73
N ASP A 590 -38.59 -2.76 -25.39
CA ASP A 590 -39.23 -2.12 -24.25
C ASP A 590 -40.74 -1.87 -24.51
N ASP A 591 -41.61 -2.67 -23.90
CA ASP A 591 -43.06 -2.79 -24.15
C ASP A 591 -43.82 -1.45 -24.02
N ASP A 592 -43.41 -0.59 -23.08
CA ASP A 592 -44.03 0.72 -22.84
C ASP A 592 -43.17 1.92 -23.30
N ALA A 593 -41.99 1.64 -23.88
CA ALA A 593 -41.09 2.55 -24.55
C ALA A 593 -40.61 3.76 -23.69
N ASN A 594 -40.26 3.52 -22.42
CA ASN A 594 -39.75 4.54 -21.50
C ASN A 594 -38.33 4.29 -20.93
N ALA A 595 -37.65 3.21 -21.32
CA ALA A 595 -36.27 2.93 -20.91
C ALA A 595 -35.22 3.87 -21.53
N TYR A 596 -35.47 4.43 -22.73
CA TYR A 596 -34.58 5.41 -23.37
C TYR A 596 -35.05 6.84 -23.10
N GLU A 597 -34.40 7.52 -22.15
CA GLU A 597 -34.76 8.87 -21.71
C GLU A 597 -33.91 9.95 -22.43
N LEU A 598 -34.52 11.10 -22.74
CA LEU A 598 -33.82 12.24 -23.37
C LEU A 598 -33.06 13.07 -22.33
N VAL A 599 -31.79 13.35 -22.60
CA VAL A 599 -30.92 14.10 -21.67
C VAL A 599 -30.81 15.58 -22.06
N SER A 600 -31.17 16.46 -21.13
CA SER A 600 -31.15 17.91 -21.27
C SER A 600 -29.72 18.47 -21.24
N GLY A 601 -29.56 19.73 -21.67
CA GLY A 601 -28.24 20.37 -21.69
C GLY A 601 -27.67 20.70 -20.32
N SER A 602 -28.54 20.95 -19.34
CA SER A 602 -28.18 21.28 -17.96
C SER A 602 -27.97 20.05 -17.06
N ASP A 603 -28.19 18.85 -17.60
CA ASP A 603 -28.07 17.63 -16.81
C ASP A 603 -26.58 17.24 -16.67
N PRO A 604 -26.17 16.66 -15.53
CA PRO A 604 -24.78 16.27 -15.32
C PRO A 604 -24.36 15.11 -16.23
N LEU A 605 -23.12 15.16 -16.71
CA LEU A 605 -22.41 13.99 -17.23
C LEU A 605 -21.86 13.20 -16.04
N ILE A 606 -22.62 12.19 -15.62
CA ILE A 606 -22.31 11.35 -14.45
C ILE A 606 -21.19 10.37 -14.84
N PRO A 607 -20.07 10.32 -14.10
CA PRO A 607 -19.03 9.30 -14.30
C PRO A 607 -19.61 7.89 -14.22
N GLY A 608 -19.24 7.02 -15.16
CA GLY A 608 -19.62 5.61 -15.14
C GLY A 608 -20.92 5.29 -15.90
N VAL A 609 -21.71 6.30 -16.25
CA VAL A 609 -23.00 6.17 -16.96
C VAL A 609 -22.81 6.24 -18.48
N GLY A 610 -23.57 5.41 -19.22
CA GLY A 610 -23.60 5.43 -20.68
C GLY A 610 -24.54 6.49 -21.28
N TYR A 611 -24.07 7.22 -22.29
CA TYR A 611 -24.82 8.23 -23.04
C TYR A 611 -24.74 8.00 -24.55
N ALA A 612 -25.89 7.87 -25.24
CA ALA A 612 -25.97 7.69 -26.69
C ALA A 612 -26.24 9.03 -27.40
N ILE A 613 -25.26 9.53 -28.17
CA ILE A 613 -25.30 10.87 -28.79
C ILE A 613 -24.96 10.82 -30.29
N THR A 614 -25.71 11.56 -31.12
CA THR A 614 -25.39 11.75 -32.56
C THR A 614 -24.64 13.04 -32.85
N GLU A 615 -24.08 13.17 -34.06
CA GLU A 615 -23.45 14.41 -34.51
C GLU A 615 -24.46 15.54 -34.79
N ASN A 616 -23.94 16.76 -34.95
CA ASN A 616 -24.73 17.88 -35.46
C ASN A 616 -24.81 17.85 -37.00
N GLN A 617 -26.01 17.65 -37.53
CA GLN A 617 -26.33 17.68 -38.96
C GLN A 617 -25.78 18.91 -39.73
N GLN A 618 -25.65 20.08 -39.08
CA GLN A 618 -25.19 21.32 -39.71
C GLN A 618 -23.66 21.37 -39.92
N PHE A 619 -22.89 20.64 -39.11
CA PHE A 619 -21.42 20.65 -39.15
C PHE A 619 -20.80 19.32 -39.62
N PHE A 620 -21.61 18.27 -39.67
CA PHE A 620 -21.21 16.95 -40.15
C PHE A 620 -20.87 16.92 -41.65
N ILE A 621 -19.89 16.08 -42.01
CA ILE A 621 -19.50 15.76 -43.39
C ILE A 621 -19.43 14.22 -43.52
N PRO A 622 -20.13 13.59 -44.49
CA PRO A 622 -20.02 12.15 -44.73
C PRO A 622 -18.56 11.71 -44.92
N GLY A 623 -18.13 10.72 -44.14
CA GLY A 623 -16.75 10.25 -44.11
C GLY A 623 -15.81 11.08 -43.23
N SER A 624 -16.32 11.89 -42.29
CA SER A 624 -15.50 12.57 -41.29
C SER A 624 -15.60 11.92 -39.90
N THR A 625 -14.57 12.12 -39.09
CA THR A 625 -14.65 12.04 -37.63
C THR A 625 -15.17 13.36 -37.05
N ALA A 626 -15.50 13.35 -35.77
CA ALA A 626 -15.74 14.50 -34.90
C ALA A 626 -14.90 14.37 -33.62
N GLN A 627 -14.87 15.40 -32.78
CA GLN A 627 -14.12 15.41 -31.52
C GLN A 627 -15.01 15.89 -30.37
N ALA A 628 -15.07 15.10 -29.29
CA ALA A 628 -15.53 15.53 -27.99
C ALA A 628 -14.32 15.99 -27.14
N THR A 629 -14.51 17.02 -26.33
CA THR A 629 -13.48 17.55 -25.43
C THR A 629 -14.09 17.74 -24.05
N PHE A 630 -13.52 17.06 -23.07
CA PHE A 630 -13.94 17.06 -21.68
C PHE A 630 -12.93 17.90 -20.87
N ASP A 631 -13.29 19.16 -20.58
CA ASP A 631 -12.46 20.12 -19.81
C ASP A 631 -12.87 20.13 -18.33
N GLY A 632 -12.37 19.19 -17.54
CA GLY A 632 -12.74 19.05 -16.13
C GLY A 632 -11.71 18.29 -15.29
N THR A 633 -11.89 18.32 -13.97
CA THR A 633 -11.07 17.54 -13.01
C THR A 633 -11.18 16.06 -13.34
N PHE A 634 -10.04 15.40 -13.60
CA PHE A 634 -10.04 13.99 -13.98
C PHE A 634 -10.65 13.11 -12.89
N ASN A 635 -11.41 12.11 -13.30
CA ASN A 635 -11.96 11.12 -12.39
C ASN A 635 -10.84 10.21 -11.85
N ASN A 636 -10.88 9.92 -10.55
CA ASN A 636 -9.89 9.13 -9.84
C ASN A 636 -10.52 8.39 -8.66
N GLY A 637 -9.92 7.27 -8.25
CA GLY A 637 -10.38 6.49 -7.10
C GLY A 637 -11.67 5.73 -7.36
N LEU A 638 -12.37 5.34 -6.28
CA LEU A 638 -13.58 4.53 -6.34
C LEU A 638 -14.76 5.29 -6.96
N ILE A 639 -15.43 4.68 -7.95
CA ILE A 639 -16.65 5.22 -8.57
C ILE A 639 -17.72 4.15 -8.59
N GLU A 640 -18.84 4.41 -7.90
CA GLU A 640 -19.99 3.50 -7.83
C GLU A 640 -21.05 3.85 -8.88
N VAL A 641 -21.54 2.83 -9.59
CA VAL A 641 -22.60 2.95 -10.60
C VAL A 641 -23.74 1.97 -10.28
N PRO A 642 -24.98 2.44 -10.08
CA PRO A 642 -26.12 1.56 -9.84
C PRO A 642 -26.38 0.60 -11.01
N ILE A 643 -26.51 -0.68 -10.70
CA ILE A 643 -26.90 -1.77 -11.60
C ILE A 643 -28.32 -2.19 -11.26
N ALA A 644 -29.22 -2.07 -12.22
CA ALA A 644 -30.58 -2.58 -12.12
C ALA A 644 -30.65 -4.07 -12.52
N TYR A 645 -31.56 -4.79 -11.88
CA TYR A 645 -31.92 -6.17 -12.22
C TYR A 645 -33.39 -6.37 -11.89
N ASP A 646 -34.23 -6.61 -12.91
CA ASP A 646 -35.63 -6.99 -12.72
C ASP A 646 -35.90 -8.37 -13.33
N SER A 647 -36.14 -9.33 -12.43
CA SER A 647 -36.55 -10.71 -12.72
C SER A 647 -37.87 -10.87 -13.46
N ALA A 648 -38.58 -9.78 -13.80
CA ALA A 648 -39.71 -9.81 -14.72
C ALA A 648 -39.29 -9.98 -16.20
N ASN A 649 -38.06 -9.59 -16.56
CA ASN A 649 -37.51 -9.69 -17.91
C ASN A 649 -36.70 -10.99 -18.09
N VAL A 650 -36.51 -11.42 -19.34
CA VAL A 650 -35.54 -12.48 -19.69
C VAL A 650 -34.10 -11.93 -19.82
N ALA A 651 -33.94 -10.66 -20.18
CA ALA A 651 -32.65 -9.98 -20.31
C ALA A 651 -32.59 -8.69 -19.47
N HIS A 652 -31.47 -8.46 -18.79
CA HIS A 652 -31.30 -7.36 -17.82
C HIS A 652 -30.13 -6.44 -18.22
N TYR A 653 -30.29 -5.69 -19.31
CA TYR A 653 -29.22 -4.81 -19.80
C TYR A 653 -29.02 -3.57 -18.93
N ASN A 654 -27.78 -3.13 -18.74
CA ASN A 654 -27.42 -1.86 -18.13
C ASN A 654 -26.43 -1.10 -19.02
N PHE A 655 -26.62 0.22 -19.17
CA PHE A 655 -25.76 1.07 -20.01
C PHE A 655 -24.78 1.86 -19.16
N ILE A 656 -23.54 1.38 -19.11
CA ILE A 656 -22.46 1.97 -18.32
C ILE A 656 -21.35 2.47 -19.26
N GLY A 657 -20.27 3.01 -18.72
CA GLY A 657 -19.11 3.35 -19.53
C GLY A 657 -17.90 3.81 -18.73
N ASN A 658 -16.70 3.55 -19.23
CA ASN A 658 -15.45 3.76 -18.50
C ASN A 658 -15.33 5.23 -17.99
N PRO A 659 -15.26 5.44 -16.66
CA PRO A 659 -15.25 6.77 -16.05
C PRO A 659 -13.88 7.44 -16.01
N TYR A 660 -12.78 6.81 -16.44
CA TYR A 660 -11.41 7.29 -16.21
C TYR A 660 -10.76 7.92 -17.46
N PRO A 661 -9.73 8.78 -17.30
CA PRO A 661 -8.90 9.33 -18.39
C PRO A 661 -7.87 8.33 -18.96
N SER A 662 -8.15 7.03 -18.85
CA SER A 662 -7.39 5.91 -19.40
C SER A 662 -8.35 4.79 -19.83
N ALA A 663 -7.88 3.83 -20.60
CA ALA A 663 -8.57 2.55 -20.72
C ALA A 663 -8.65 1.83 -19.36
N ILE A 664 -9.66 0.96 -19.22
CA ILE A 664 -9.75 -0.03 -18.15
C ILE A 664 -9.76 -1.44 -18.73
N ASP A 665 -9.36 -2.40 -17.92
CA ASP A 665 -9.50 -3.82 -18.17
C ASP A 665 -10.90 -4.30 -17.74
N PHE A 666 -11.63 -4.94 -18.67
CA PHE A 666 -12.97 -5.45 -18.44
C PHE A 666 -12.98 -6.74 -17.61
N GLU A 667 -11.95 -7.58 -17.69
CA GLU A 667 -11.83 -8.80 -16.90
C GLU A 667 -11.67 -8.45 -15.41
N ILE A 668 -10.80 -7.47 -15.09
CA ILE A 668 -10.60 -6.98 -13.72
C ILE A 668 -11.87 -6.27 -13.20
N PHE A 669 -12.53 -5.47 -14.04
CA PHE A 669 -13.81 -4.85 -13.70
C PHE A 669 -14.91 -5.88 -13.42
N GLN A 670 -15.02 -6.92 -14.25
CA GLN A 670 -16.02 -7.98 -14.07
C GLN A 670 -15.73 -8.83 -12.85
N ALA A 671 -14.48 -9.28 -12.65
CA ALA A 671 -14.11 -10.10 -11.50
C ALA A 671 -14.46 -9.39 -10.17
N THR A 672 -14.21 -8.08 -10.10
CA THR A 672 -14.56 -7.23 -8.95
C THR A 672 -16.08 -7.11 -8.72
N ASN A 673 -16.90 -7.21 -9.77
CA ASN A 673 -18.34 -6.96 -9.75
C ASN A 673 -19.18 -8.20 -10.12
N SER A 674 -18.58 -9.38 -10.03
CA SER A 674 -19.10 -10.65 -10.58
C SER A 674 -20.39 -11.19 -9.94
N SER A 675 -20.80 -10.62 -8.80
CA SER A 675 -22.11 -10.85 -8.17
C SER A 675 -23.23 -9.96 -8.71
N LEU A 676 -22.91 -8.96 -9.54
CA LEU A 676 -23.84 -7.98 -10.10
C LEU A 676 -23.90 -8.03 -11.64
N ILE A 677 -22.76 -8.27 -12.30
CA ILE A 677 -22.64 -8.17 -13.77
C ILE A 677 -22.07 -9.46 -14.40
N GLY A 678 -22.61 -9.82 -15.57
CA GLY A 678 -22.14 -10.96 -16.36
C GLY A 678 -20.81 -10.70 -17.06
N GLY A 679 -20.20 -11.77 -17.59
CA GLY A 679 -18.92 -11.76 -18.31
C GLY A 679 -18.92 -11.12 -19.70
N ILE A 680 -19.98 -10.42 -20.12
CA ILE A 680 -20.16 -9.90 -21.48
C ILE A 680 -20.16 -8.37 -21.53
N ALA A 681 -19.40 -7.80 -22.46
CA ALA A 681 -19.56 -6.41 -22.90
C ALA A 681 -20.09 -6.36 -24.34
N TYR A 682 -21.15 -5.56 -24.55
CA TYR A 682 -21.70 -5.23 -25.87
C TYR A 682 -21.32 -3.79 -26.25
N LEU A 683 -20.47 -3.63 -27.25
CA LEU A 683 -19.90 -2.35 -27.69
C LEU A 683 -20.53 -1.92 -29.01
N TRP A 684 -21.06 -0.69 -29.06
CA TRP A 684 -21.74 -0.17 -30.24
C TRP A 684 -20.74 0.27 -31.32
N SER A 685 -20.54 -0.56 -32.34
CA SER A 685 -19.52 -0.30 -33.38
C SER A 685 -20.01 0.53 -34.58
N GLN A 686 -21.33 0.72 -34.69
CA GLN A 686 -22.05 1.61 -35.61
C GLN A 686 -21.48 1.71 -37.04
N SER A 687 -21.91 0.80 -37.91
CA SER A 687 -21.49 0.68 -39.30
C SER A 687 -22.66 0.68 -40.29
N THR A 688 -23.81 0.07 -39.95
CA THR A 688 -24.93 -0.04 -40.89
C THR A 688 -25.83 1.20 -40.88
N PRO A 689 -26.30 1.67 -42.05
CA PRO A 689 -27.38 2.64 -42.13
C PRO A 689 -28.68 2.06 -41.53
N PRO A 690 -29.49 2.89 -40.83
CA PRO A 690 -30.74 2.43 -40.26
C PRO A 690 -31.77 2.12 -41.35
N SER A 691 -32.56 1.07 -41.16
CA SER A 691 -33.50 0.52 -42.14
C SER A 691 -34.90 0.34 -41.56
N ALA A 692 -35.92 0.44 -42.40
CA ALA A 692 -37.29 0.07 -42.05
C ALA A 692 -37.50 -1.46 -42.00
N ASN A 693 -36.51 -2.24 -42.42
CA ASN A 693 -36.47 -3.70 -42.32
C ASN A 693 -35.74 -4.18 -41.05
N ASN A 694 -35.16 -3.27 -40.27
CA ASN A 694 -34.60 -3.59 -38.96
C ASN A 694 -35.73 -3.51 -37.93
N PRO A 695 -35.89 -4.50 -37.04
CA PRO A 695 -36.94 -4.50 -36.03
C PRO A 695 -36.73 -3.37 -35.01
N GLY A 696 -37.80 -2.94 -34.35
CA GLY A 696 -37.77 -1.93 -33.28
C GLY A 696 -38.90 -0.91 -33.34
N ASN A 697 -39.00 -0.11 -32.27
CA ASN A 697 -40.14 0.77 -32.00
C ASN A 697 -40.20 2.04 -32.88
N GLN A 698 -39.23 2.28 -33.78
CA GLN A 698 -39.25 3.39 -34.74
C GLN A 698 -39.63 2.91 -36.15
N THR A 699 -39.99 3.85 -37.03
CA THR A 699 -40.25 3.57 -38.46
C THR A 699 -38.98 3.15 -39.23
N VAL A 700 -37.80 3.43 -38.68
CA VAL A 700 -36.48 3.09 -39.23
C VAL A 700 -35.55 2.86 -38.04
N ASN A 701 -35.00 1.65 -37.89
CA ASN A 701 -34.19 1.24 -36.74
C ASN A 701 -32.75 0.92 -37.18
N PHE A 702 -31.77 0.96 -36.27
CA PHE A 702 -30.42 0.45 -36.56
C PHE A 702 -30.38 -1.08 -36.47
N SER A 703 -29.34 -1.72 -37.01
CA SER A 703 -29.15 -3.16 -36.88
C SER A 703 -28.53 -3.50 -35.53
N GLN A 704 -29.06 -4.50 -34.82
CA GLN A 704 -28.39 -5.01 -33.61
C GLN A 704 -27.07 -5.74 -33.95
N ASN A 705 -26.86 -6.13 -35.21
CA ASN A 705 -25.58 -6.67 -35.67
C ASN A 705 -24.46 -5.61 -35.73
N ASP A 706 -24.74 -4.33 -35.44
CA ASP A 706 -23.72 -3.30 -35.21
C ASP A 706 -23.03 -3.44 -33.84
N TYR A 707 -23.57 -4.24 -32.90
CA TYR A 707 -22.88 -4.57 -31.66
C TYR A 707 -21.70 -5.52 -31.91
N ALA A 708 -20.51 -5.09 -31.50
CA ALA A 708 -19.38 -5.96 -31.23
C ALA A 708 -19.53 -6.53 -29.81
N THR A 709 -19.16 -7.79 -29.61
CA THR A 709 -19.37 -8.51 -28.34
C THR A 709 -18.03 -9.04 -27.83
N TYR A 710 -17.79 -8.97 -26.52
CA TYR A 710 -16.61 -9.54 -25.88
C TYR A 710 -17.01 -10.34 -24.64
N THR A 711 -16.45 -11.55 -24.46
CA THR A 711 -16.53 -12.33 -23.21
C THR A 711 -15.15 -12.52 -22.59
N ILE A 712 -15.10 -12.48 -21.25
CA ILE A 712 -13.86 -12.59 -20.46
C ILE A 712 -13.15 -13.95 -20.57
N GLY A 713 -13.84 -15.00 -21.01
CA GLY A 713 -13.30 -16.37 -21.12
C GLY A 713 -13.04 -16.84 -22.54
N SER A 714 -13.81 -16.36 -23.54
CA SER A 714 -13.68 -16.82 -24.94
C SER A 714 -12.97 -15.80 -25.82
N GLY A 715 -13.27 -14.50 -25.65
CA GLY A 715 -12.70 -13.39 -26.41
C GLY A 715 -13.76 -12.54 -27.13
N GLY A 716 -13.38 -11.88 -28.23
CA GLY A 716 -14.25 -10.95 -28.96
C GLY A 716 -14.82 -11.49 -30.27
N ALA A 717 -15.99 -11.00 -30.67
CA ALA A 717 -16.57 -11.13 -32.01
C ALA A 717 -17.03 -9.76 -32.55
N ALA A 718 -16.74 -9.49 -33.82
CA ALA A 718 -17.01 -8.20 -34.45
C ALA A 718 -18.51 -7.94 -34.72
N GLY A 719 -18.91 -6.70 -34.51
CA GLY A 719 -20.13 -6.13 -35.12
C GLY A 719 -19.88 -5.72 -36.57
N ALA A 720 -20.87 -5.12 -37.23
CA ALA A 720 -20.84 -4.73 -38.65
C ALA A 720 -19.73 -3.74 -39.08
N SER A 721 -18.90 -3.24 -38.15
CA SER A 721 -17.65 -2.53 -38.44
C SER A 721 -16.51 -3.46 -38.89
N GLY A 722 -16.58 -4.76 -38.59
CA GLY A 722 -15.50 -5.72 -38.76
C GLY A 722 -14.36 -5.59 -37.73
N ILE A 723 -14.53 -4.77 -36.69
CA ILE A 723 -13.54 -4.61 -35.61
C ILE A 723 -13.87 -5.57 -34.46
N ILE A 724 -12.96 -6.50 -34.19
CA ILE A 724 -13.03 -7.42 -33.04
C ILE A 724 -12.64 -6.66 -31.75
N PRO A 725 -13.45 -6.72 -30.68
CA PRO A 725 -13.13 -6.09 -29.40
C PRO A 725 -12.09 -6.89 -28.60
N THR A 726 -11.25 -6.18 -27.86
CA THR A 726 -10.32 -6.71 -26.86
C THR A 726 -10.89 -6.56 -25.44
N GLN A 727 -10.16 -7.06 -24.42
CA GLN A 727 -10.50 -6.90 -23.01
C GLN A 727 -10.55 -5.44 -22.52
N TYR A 728 -10.06 -4.48 -23.30
CA TYR A 728 -9.93 -3.09 -22.86
C TYR A 728 -11.14 -2.24 -23.25
N ILE A 729 -11.73 -1.56 -22.28
CA ILE A 729 -12.73 -0.51 -22.52
C ILE A 729 -12.02 0.85 -22.55
N PRO A 730 -11.95 1.56 -23.69
CA PRO A 730 -11.28 2.86 -23.82
C PRO A 730 -11.87 3.94 -22.90
N SER A 731 -11.06 4.95 -22.59
CA SER A 731 -11.47 6.13 -21.81
C SER A 731 -12.72 6.78 -22.42
N GLY A 732 -13.77 6.97 -21.61
CA GLY A 732 -15.02 7.59 -22.03
C GLY A 732 -15.89 6.76 -23.00
N GLN A 733 -15.60 5.46 -23.19
CA GLN A 733 -16.44 4.56 -23.99
C GLN A 733 -17.67 4.09 -23.18
N GLY A 734 -18.86 4.25 -23.75
CA GLY A 734 -20.10 3.63 -23.25
C GLY A 734 -20.32 2.23 -23.85
N PHE A 735 -20.82 1.30 -23.04
CA PHE A 735 -21.08 -0.11 -23.42
C PHE A 735 -22.23 -0.70 -22.59
N PHE A 736 -22.92 -1.69 -23.15
CA PHE A 736 -23.96 -2.44 -22.45
C PHE A 736 -23.38 -3.69 -21.78
N ILE A 737 -23.87 -4.01 -20.58
CA ILE A 737 -23.61 -5.28 -19.88
C ILE A 737 -24.93 -5.95 -19.47
N PRO A 738 -24.99 -7.27 -19.34
CA PRO A 738 -26.08 -7.97 -18.65
C PRO A 738 -25.83 -7.97 -17.13
N SER A 739 -26.86 -7.74 -16.32
CA SER A 739 -26.79 -7.93 -14.87
C SER A 739 -27.25 -9.32 -14.43
N VAL A 740 -26.67 -9.79 -13.33
CA VAL A 740 -27.04 -11.03 -12.60
C VAL A 740 -27.53 -10.73 -11.17
N GLY A 741 -27.51 -9.45 -10.76
CA GLY A 741 -28.03 -8.97 -9.50
C GLY A 741 -28.09 -7.44 -9.45
N ALA A 742 -28.89 -6.89 -8.53
CA ALA A 742 -28.99 -5.45 -8.32
C ALA A 742 -28.03 -4.98 -7.21
N GLY A 743 -27.42 -3.81 -7.39
CA GLY A 743 -26.45 -3.23 -6.45
C GLY A 743 -25.69 -2.06 -7.07
N ASN A 744 -24.52 -1.72 -6.52
CA ASN A 744 -23.61 -0.74 -7.12
C ASN A 744 -22.38 -1.48 -7.67
N ALA A 745 -22.11 -1.37 -8.96
CA ALA A 745 -20.84 -1.80 -9.53
C ALA A 745 -19.76 -0.76 -9.21
N VAL A 746 -18.60 -1.22 -8.77
CA VAL A 746 -17.48 -0.40 -8.34
C VAL A 746 -16.39 -0.41 -9.42
N PHE A 747 -16.10 0.77 -9.98
CA PHE A 747 -14.87 1.02 -10.73
C PHE A 747 -13.74 1.38 -9.75
N LYS A 748 -12.52 0.94 -10.05
CA LYS A 748 -11.31 1.16 -9.22
C LYS A 748 -10.13 1.62 -10.06
N ASN A 749 -9.19 2.31 -9.43
CA ASN A 749 -7.92 2.70 -10.04
C ASN A 749 -7.10 1.49 -10.50
N SER A 750 -7.14 0.37 -9.77
CA SER A 750 -6.46 -0.89 -10.12
C SER A 750 -6.97 -1.57 -11.40
N MET A 751 -8.03 -1.06 -12.03
CA MET A 751 -8.54 -1.54 -13.32
C MET A 751 -7.92 -0.78 -14.51
N ARG A 752 -7.19 0.31 -14.28
CA ARG A 752 -6.71 1.24 -15.32
C ARG A 752 -5.42 0.73 -15.96
N VAL A 753 -5.31 0.83 -17.29
CA VAL A 753 -4.27 0.12 -18.05
C VAL A 753 -3.23 1.07 -18.66
N ALA A 754 -2.03 1.08 -18.09
CA ALA A 754 -0.87 1.85 -18.55
C ALA A 754 -0.17 1.21 -19.78
N SER A 755 -0.89 1.09 -20.89
CA SER A 755 -0.35 0.58 -22.16
C SER A 755 -0.46 1.58 -23.32
N ILE A 756 0.15 1.23 -24.46
CA ILE A 756 0.17 2.01 -25.71
C ILE A 756 -0.96 1.63 -26.70
N ASP A 757 -1.64 0.51 -26.45
CA ASP A 757 -2.69 -0.08 -27.28
C ASP A 757 -4.07 -0.05 -26.60
N SER A 758 -4.14 -0.25 -25.27
CA SER A 758 -5.40 -0.38 -24.51
C SER A 758 -6.47 0.69 -24.75
N ASN A 759 -6.11 1.93 -25.09
CA ASN A 759 -7.06 3.03 -25.33
C ASN A 759 -7.30 3.32 -26.83
N ASN A 760 -6.86 2.44 -27.75
CA ASN A 760 -6.99 2.67 -29.19
C ASN A 760 -8.35 2.23 -29.79
N GLN A 761 -9.05 1.25 -29.20
CA GLN A 761 -10.30 0.70 -29.75
C GLN A 761 -11.56 1.54 -29.42
N PHE A 762 -11.50 2.87 -29.42
CA PHE A 762 -12.72 3.67 -29.18
C PHE A 762 -13.72 3.40 -30.31
N PHE A 763 -14.89 2.85 -29.96
CA PHE A 763 -15.52 1.87 -30.85
C PHE A 763 -16.17 2.52 -32.07
N GLY A 764 -15.81 1.95 -33.21
CA GLY A 764 -15.71 2.69 -34.46
C GLY A 764 -14.57 3.72 -34.40
N THR A 765 -13.39 3.39 -34.92
CA THR A 765 -12.38 4.36 -35.40
C THR A 765 -11.50 3.61 -36.41
N GLU A 766 -11.26 4.19 -37.60
CA GLU A 766 -10.52 3.49 -38.66
C GLU A 766 -8.99 3.44 -38.43
N GLU A 767 -8.47 4.08 -37.37
CA GLU A 767 -7.03 4.15 -37.10
C GLU A 767 -6.42 2.80 -36.62
N ASN A 768 -7.24 1.75 -36.50
CA ASN A 768 -6.84 0.42 -36.03
C ASN A 768 -6.54 -0.61 -37.14
N SER A 769 -6.20 -0.16 -38.36
CA SER A 769 -5.53 -1.02 -39.35
C SER A 769 -4.01 -1.11 -39.10
N LEU A 770 -3.63 -1.35 -37.84
CA LEU A 770 -2.34 -1.91 -37.49
C LEU A 770 -2.50 -3.42 -37.40
N THR A 771 -1.76 -4.16 -38.22
CA THR A 771 -1.68 -5.62 -38.10
C THR A 771 -1.22 -5.99 -36.70
N LEU A 772 -2.00 -6.78 -35.96
CA LEU A 772 -1.63 -7.36 -34.66
C LEU A 772 -0.57 -8.46 -34.84
N ASN A 773 0.59 -8.08 -35.38
CA ASN A 773 1.82 -8.89 -35.41
C ASN A 773 2.51 -8.81 -34.03
N SER A 774 1.73 -9.04 -32.99
CA SER A 774 2.09 -8.90 -31.59
C SER A 774 1.32 -9.95 -30.81
N ASN A 775 1.96 -11.11 -30.59
CA ASN A 775 1.67 -11.87 -29.38
C ASN A 775 1.67 -10.86 -28.22
N PRO A 776 0.64 -10.85 -27.35
CA PRO A 776 0.71 -10.04 -26.15
C PRO A 776 2.00 -10.40 -25.40
N THR A 777 2.73 -9.39 -24.93
CA THR A 777 3.88 -9.61 -24.05
C THR A 777 3.38 -9.95 -22.65
N VAL A 778 2.69 -11.08 -22.54
CA VAL A 778 2.36 -11.74 -21.28
C VAL A 778 3.65 -11.90 -20.50
N ASN A 779 3.63 -11.53 -19.22
CA ASN A 779 4.77 -11.77 -18.34
C ASN A 779 5.09 -13.27 -18.35
N SER A 780 6.33 -13.64 -18.66
CA SER A 780 6.74 -15.02 -19.00
C SER A 780 6.78 -16.00 -17.81
N ASN A 781 5.94 -15.76 -16.82
CA ASN A 781 5.64 -16.61 -15.68
C ASN A 781 4.21 -17.15 -15.73
N ASP A 782 3.32 -16.54 -16.53
CA ASP A 782 2.03 -17.15 -16.81
C ASP A 782 2.19 -18.26 -17.87
N LEU A 783 1.48 -19.35 -17.65
CA LEU A 783 1.52 -20.50 -18.55
C LEU A 783 0.53 -20.26 -19.67
N LEU A 784 1.04 -19.80 -20.84
CA LEU A 784 0.29 -19.88 -22.10
C LEU A 784 -0.28 -21.30 -22.22
N ILE A 785 -1.61 -21.41 -22.22
CA ILE A 785 -2.30 -22.68 -22.37
C ILE A 785 -2.20 -23.06 -23.85
N ASP A 786 -1.15 -23.82 -24.17
CA ASP A 786 -0.67 -24.24 -25.51
C ASP A 786 -1.66 -25.14 -26.29
N ASN A 787 -2.94 -25.11 -25.90
CA ASN A 787 -4.05 -25.92 -26.39
C ASN A 787 -5.31 -25.08 -26.77
N GLU A 788 -5.35 -23.76 -26.52
CA GLU A 788 -6.52 -22.96 -26.95
C GLU A 788 -6.68 -22.95 -28.48
N ASN A 789 -7.92 -23.00 -28.96
CA ASN A 789 -8.24 -23.07 -30.38
C ASN A 789 -9.51 -22.23 -30.66
N LYS A 790 -9.47 -21.29 -31.60
CA LYS A 790 -10.55 -20.31 -31.85
C LYS A 790 -10.83 -20.14 -33.33
N ILE A 791 -12.11 -20.08 -33.72
CA ILE A 791 -12.58 -19.91 -35.11
C ILE A 791 -13.58 -18.75 -35.19
N TRP A 792 -13.33 -17.82 -36.11
CA TRP A 792 -14.25 -16.75 -36.45
C TRP A 792 -14.87 -16.97 -37.84
N ILE A 793 -16.21 -17.08 -37.89
CA ILE A 793 -16.97 -17.19 -39.15
C ILE A 793 -17.80 -15.93 -39.35
N ASN A 794 -17.67 -15.31 -40.52
CA ASN A 794 -18.57 -14.24 -40.94
C ASN A 794 -19.71 -14.78 -41.80
N LEU A 795 -20.88 -14.15 -41.68
CA LEU A 795 -21.93 -14.12 -42.69
C LEU A 795 -22.03 -12.71 -43.28
N LYS A 796 -21.93 -12.58 -44.60
CA LYS A 796 -22.17 -11.34 -45.36
C LYS A 796 -23.31 -11.53 -46.37
N SER A 797 -23.90 -10.45 -46.85
CA SER A 797 -24.87 -10.50 -47.97
C SER A 797 -24.70 -9.37 -48.99
N ASP A 798 -25.21 -9.59 -50.20
CA ASP A 798 -25.25 -8.57 -51.27
C ASP A 798 -26.20 -7.39 -50.99
N ASN A 799 -27.06 -7.50 -49.96
CA ASN A 799 -27.90 -6.42 -49.44
C ASN A 799 -27.37 -5.75 -48.15
N GLY A 800 -26.16 -6.09 -47.71
CA GLY A 800 -25.42 -5.34 -46.67
C GLY A 800 -25.55 -5.86 -45.23
N ILE A 801 -26.02 -7.09 -45.03
CA ILE A 801 -25.92 -7.76 -43.72
C ILE A 801 -24.47 -8.12 -43.44
N PHE A 802 -24.06 -7.95 -42.18
CA PHE A 802 -22.90 -8.58 -41.59
C PHE A 802 -23.32 -9.29 -40.29
N ASN A 803 -22.74 -10.45 -40.03
CA ASN A 803 -22.62 -11.06 -38.70
C ASN A 803 -21.21 -11.65 -38.61
N GLN A 804 -20.61 -11.63 -37.42
CA GLN A 804 -19.54 -12.55 -37.05
C GLN A 804 -20.02 -13.43 -35.88
N ILE A 805 -19.45 -14.63 -35.77
CA ILE A 805 -19.51 -15.51 -34.60
C ILE A 805 -18.10 -15.96 -34.21
N LEU A 806 -17.91 -16.30 -32.93
CA LEU A 806 -16.71 -16.93 -32.40
C LEU A 806 -17.07 -18.26 -31.73
N VAL A 807 -16.36 -19.34 -32.09
CA VAL A 807 -16.35 -20.60 -31.33
C VAL A 807 -14.95 -20.80 -30.76
N ALA A 808 -14.86 -20.94 -29.43
CA ALA A 808 -13.62 -20.89 -28.69
C ALA A 808 -13.46 -22.11 -27.76
N TYR A 809 -12.49 -22.95 -28.04
CA TYR A 809 -12.09 -24.09 -27.22
C TYR A 809 -11.04 -23.60 -26.21
N VAL A 810 -11.46 -23.36 -24.96
CA VAL A 810 -10.72 -22.52 -24.00
C VAL A 810 -10.65 -23.11 -22.60
N GLY A 811 -9.67 -22.67 -21.82
CA GLY A 811 -9.39 -23.20 -20.49
C GLY A 811 -10.49 -22.87 -19.46
N GLY A 812 -11.35 -23.83 -19.17
CA GLY A 812 -12.39 -23.71 -18.13
C GLY A 812 -13.83 -23.70 -18.64
N ALA A 813 -14.01 -23.70 -19.96
CA ALA A 813 -15.30 -23.97 -20.61
C ALA A 813 -15.60 -25.48 -20.70
N THR A 814 -16.85 -25.81 -20.99
CA THR A 814 -17.39 -27.14 -21.29
C THR A 814 -18.13 -27.12 -22.63
N ASP A 815 -18.74 -28.23 -23.06
CA ASP A 815 -19.61 -28.25 -24.25
C ASP A 815 -21.09 -27.92 -23.94
N ALA A 816 -21.39 -27.48 -22.72
CA ALA A 816 -22.69 -27.01 -22.27
C ALA A 816 -22.61 -25.50 -21.94
N TYR A 817 -23.75 -24.88 -21.60
CA TYR A 817 -23.79 -23.45 -21.29
C TYR A 817 -23.07 -23.16 -19.97
N ASP A 818 -21.88 -22.53 -20.06
CA ASP A 818 -21.07 -22.13 -18.91
C ASP A 818 -21.43 -20.72 -18.40
N GLY A 819 -22.37 -20.06 -19.09
CA GLY A 819 -22.84 -18.73 -18.77
C GLY A 819 -21.99 -17.61 -19.35
N PHE A 820 -22.38 -16.38 -19.00
CA PHE A 820 -21.89 -15.11 -19.55
C PHE A 820 -20.37 -14.90 -19.54
N SER A 821 -19.58 -15.72 -18.83
CA SER A 821 -18.11 -15.67 -18.86
C SER A 821 -17.52 -16.20 -20.17
N TYR A 822 -18.10 -17.25 -20.75
CA TYR A 822 -17.61 -17.87 -21.98
C TYR A 822 -18.61 -17.69 -23.13
N ASP A 823 -19.90 -17.84 -22.83
CA ASP A 823 -20.98 -17.81 -23.80
C ASP A 823 -21.68 -16.45 -23.82
N ALA A 824 -21.79 -15.85 -25.00
CA ALA A 824 -22.61 -14.68 -25.24
C ALA A 824 -23.81 -15.04 -26.12
N PRO A 825 -25.05 -15.04 -25.56
CA PRO A 825 -26.26 -15.02 -26.37
C PRO A 825 -26.24 -13.83 -27.34
N ARG A 826 -26.70 -14.02 -28.56
CA ARG A 826 -26.85 -12.90 -29.52
C ARG A 826 -28.03 -12.03 -29.07
N VAL A 827 -27.85 -10.71 -29.09
CA VAL A 827 -28.97 -9.77 -28.89
C VAL A 827 -29.93 -9.88 -30.07
N LEU A 828 -31.06 -10.54 -29.86
CA LEU A 828 -31.97 -11.01 -30.91
C LEU A 828 -33.41 -10.51 -30.74
N PRO A 829 -33.73 -9.31 -31.24
CA PRO A 829 -35.12 -8.91 -31.37
C PRO A 829 -35.83 -9.64 -32.51
N ILE A 830 -37.12 -9.92 -32.33
CA ILE A 830 -37.93 -10.68 -33.29
C ILE A 830 -37.98 -9.96 -34.65
N GLY A 831 -37.79 -10.71 -35.74
CA GLY A 831 -37.81 -10.19 -37.10
C GLY A 831 -36.48 -9.56 -37.57
N THR A 832 -35.36 -9.85 -36.88
CA THR A 832 -34.03 -9.47 -37.37
C THR A 832 -33.78 -10.03 -38.78
N SER A 833 -33.26 -9.19 -39.68
CA SER A 833 -33.27 -9.46 -41.14
C SER A 833 -32.52 -10.73 -41.55
N ALA A 834 -31.29 -10.94 -41.07
CA ALA A 834 -30.60 -12.23 -41.14
C ALA A 834 -29.49 -12.35 -40.09
N ILE A 835 -29.32 -13.55 -39.54
CA ILE A 835 -28.38 -13.85 -38.45
C ILE A 835 -27.57 -15.12 -38.71
N LEU A 836 -26.37 -15.15 -38.15
CA LEU A 836 -25.54 -16.35 -37.97
C LEU A 836 -25.33 -16.55 -36.47
N TYR A 837 -25.51 -17.77 -36.00
CA TYR A 837 -25.32 -18.16 -34.60
C TYR A 837 -24.75 -19.57 -34.52
N THR A 838 -24.23 -19.93 -33.35
CA THR A 838 -24.11 -21.33 -32.93
C THR A 838 -25.13 -21.61 -31.83
N PHE A 839 -25.33 -22.88 -31.50
CA PHE A 839 -26.28 -23.35 -30.50
C PHE A 839 -25.68 -24.61 -29.83
N ILE A 840 -26.28 -25.03 -28.72
CA ILE A 840 -25.92 -26.28 -28.02
C ILE A 840 -26.95 -27.35 -28.42
N GLU A 841 -26.49 -28.56 -28.78
CA GLU A 841 -27.39 -29.68 -29.07
C GLU A 841 -28.10 -30.16 -27.79
N ASP A 842 -29.41 -30.47 -27.90
CA ASP A 842 -30.27 -30.90 -26.79
C ASP A 842 -30.37 -29.90 -25.59
N ASP A 843 -30.13 -28.60 -25.81
CA ASP A 843 -30.42 -27.53 -24.84
C ASP A 843 -31.93 -27.39 -24.57
N GLU A 844 -32.33 -26.99 -23.35
CA GLU A 844 -33.75 -26.78 -23.00
C GLU A 844 -34.24 -25.35 -23.30
N ASP A 845 -33.33 -24.38 -23.49
CA ASP A 845 -33.62 -22.95 -23.66
C ASP A 845 -33.42 -22.42 -25.11
N ASP A 846 -33.10 -23.29 -26.08
CA ASP A 846 -32.89 -22.96 -27.52
C ASP A 846 -31.92 -21.77 -27.78
N ILE A 847 -30.86 -21.62 -26.95
CA ILE A 847 -30.06 -20.37 -26.94
C ILE A 847 -29.19 -20.22 -28.20
N LYS A 848 -29.32 -19.05 -28.85
CA LYS A 848 -28.58 -18.67 -30.07
C LYS A 848 -27.39 -17.78 -29.74
N PHE A 849 -26.17 -18.31 -29.85
CA PHE A 849 -24.94 -17.64 -29.42
C PHE A 849 -24.28 -16.79 -30.53
N VAL A 850 -23.69 -15.66 -30.14
CA VAL A 850 -22.71 -14.91 -30.95
C VAL A 850 -21.27 -15.30 -30.60
N ILE A 851 -21.03 -15.72 -29.35
CA ILE A 851 -19.77 -16.29 -28.88
C ILE A 851 -20.11 -17.54 -28.06
N GLN A 852 -19.46 -18.66 -28.34
CA GLN A 852 -19.66 -19.92 -27.62
C GLN A 852 -18.33 -20.48 -27.12
N GLY A 853 -18.28 -20.82 -25.84
CA GLY A 853 -17.22 -21.62 -25.22
C GLY A 853 -17.42 -23.11 -25.52
N LYS A 854 -16.31 -23.84 -25.66
CA LYS A 854 -16.28 -25.31 -25.79
C LYS A 854 -15.14 -25.89 -24.96
N ASP A 855 -15.25 -27.15 -24.53
CA ASP A 855 -14.18 -27.81 -23.76
C ASP A 855 -12.89 -27.84 -24.61
N ILE A 856 -11.79 -27.31 -24.06
CA ILE A 856 -10.46 -27.29 -24.69
C ILE A 856 -9.97 -28.68 -25.16
N ASN A 857 -10.55 -29.77 -24.65
CA ASN A 857 -10.24 -31.15 -25.02
C ASN A 857 -11.15 -31.73 -26.13
N SER A 858 -12.26 -31.08 -26.49
CA SER A 858 -13.22 -31.60 -27.48
C SER A 858 -12.80 -31.35 -28.93
N ILE A 859 -11.98 -30.32 -29.19
CA ILE A 859 -11.46 -30.02 -30.54
C ILE A 859 -10.57 -31.17 -31.08
N ASN A 860 -11.05 -31.84 -32.14
CA ASN A 860 -10.37 -32.99 -32.75
C ASN A 860 -10.77 -33.16 -34.23
N GLU A 861 -10.15 -34.11 -34.94
CA GLU A 861 -10.40 -34.33 -36.39
C GLU A 861 -11.84 -34.73 -36.73
N ASN A 862 -12.61 -35.26 -35.77
CA ASN A 862 -14.02 -35.65 -35.93
C ASN A 862 -15.00 -34.62 -35.34
N GLU A 863 -14.51 -33.46 -34.90
CA GLU A 863 -15.35 -32.41 -34.31
C GLU A 863 -16.28 -31.79 -35.36
N ILE A 864 -17.51 -31.50 -34.95
CA ILE A 864 -18.56 -30.90 -35.77
C ILE A 864 -19.11 -29.68 -35.03
N ILE A 865 -19.02 -28.51 -35.66
CA ILE A 865 -19.59 -27.26 -35.13
C ILE A 865 -20.83 -26.92 -35.96
N HIS A 866 -22.00 -26.94 -35.34
CA HIS A 866 -23.26 -26.58 -36.02
C HIS A 866 -23.45 -25.08 -36.09
N LEU A 867 -23.86 -24.60 -37.27
CA LEU A 867 -24.08 -23.18 -37.54
C LEU A 867 -25.55 -22.93 -37.86
N GLY A 868 -26.25 -22.26 -36.94
CA GLY A 868 -27.60 -21.78 -37.16
C GLY A 868 -27.62 -20.57 -38.09
N PHE A 869 -28.40 -20.67 -39.15
CA PHE A 869 -28.67 -19.56 -40.07
C PHE A 869 -30.16 -19.25 -40.12
N GLU A 870 -30.54 -17.98 -39.95
CA GLU A 870 -31.93 -17.53 -40.09
C GLU A 870 -32.00 -16.28 -40.95
N THR A 871 -33.03 -16.19 -41.79
CA THR A 871 -33.30 -15.04 -42.67
C THR A 871 -34.79 -14.75 -42.77
N ASN A 872 -35.13 -13.48 -42.54
CA ASN A 872 -36.47 -12.91 -42.70
C ASN A 872 -36.60 -12.07 -44.00
N ILE A 873 -35.59 -12.10 -44.88
CA ILE A 873 -35.54 -11.31 -46.11
C ILE A 873 -36.31 -12.01 -47.26
N GLU A 874 -37.47 -11.48 -47.65
CA GLU A 874 -38.34 -12.02 -48.72
C GLU A 874 -37.80 -11.87 -50.16
N VAL A 875 -36.66 -11.20 -50.37
CA VAL A 875 -36.08 -10.98 -51.72
C VAL A 875 -34.88 -11.90 -51.97
N PRO A 876 -34.67 -12.37 -53.22
CA PRO A 876 -33.48 -13.14 -53.57
C PRO A 876 -32.21 -12.40 -53.17
N THR A 877 -31.48 -12.99 -52.24
CA THR A 877 -30.29 -12.44 -51.56
C THR A 877 -29.16 -13.44 -51.71
N LEU A 878 -27.98 -12.96 -52.08
CA LEU A 878 -26.76 -13.76 -52.09
C LEU A 878 -26.08 -13.61 -50.73
N TYR A 879 -25.89 -14.73 -50.06
CA TYR A 879 -25.19 -14.82 -48.79
C TYR A 879 -23.79 -15.42 -48.99
N THR A 880 -22.85 -15.00 -48.16
CA THR A 880 -21.45 -15.42 -48.21
C THR A 880 -21.02 -15.81 -46.80
N LEU A 881 -20.65 -17.08 -46.59
CA LEU A 881 -19.95 -17.54 -45.39
C LEU A 881 -18.44 -17.51 -45.65
N SER A 882 -17.67 -16.84 -44.78
CA SER A 882 -16.21 -16.74 -44.89
C SER A 882 -15.54 -17.00 -43.54
N LEU A 883 -14.44 -17.75 -43.55
CA LEU A 883 -13.50 -17.80 -42.43
C LEU A 883 -12.79 -16.45 -42.32
N ASP A 884 -12.90 -15.76 -41.18
CA ASP A 884 -12.33 -14.42 -40.99
C ASP A 884 -10.88 -14.51 -40.48
N GLN A 885 -10.71 -15.20 -39.36
CA GLN A 885 -9.43 -15.58 -38.76
C GLN A 885 -9.60 -16.85 -37.92
N PHE A 886 -8.48 -17.43 -37.51
CA PHE A 886 -8.42 -18.57 -36.60
C PHE A 886 -7.11 -18.56 -35.82
N GLU A 887 -7.11 -19.17 -34.65
CA GLU A 887 -5.98 -19.28 -33.74
C GLU A 887 -5.90 -20.71 -33.18
N GLY A 888 -4.70 -21.20 -32.90
CA GLY A 888 -4.49 -22.44 -32.13
C GLY A 888 -3.92 -23.60 -32.92
N ALA A 889 -3.12 -24.41 -32.24
CA ALA A 889 -2.23 -25.39 -32.88
C ALA A 889 -2.96 -26.55 -33.58
N PHE A 890 -4.21 -26.88 -33.22
CA PHE A 890 -4.98 -27.88 -33.97
C PHE A 890 -5.56 -27.27 -35.25
N ILE A 891 -6.15 -26.08 -35.16
CA ILE A 891 -6.81 -25.44 -36.30
C ILE A 891 -5.78 -25.02 -37.37
N GLU A 892 -4.63 -24.46 -36.96
CA GLU A 892 -3.52 -24.12 -37.87
C GLU A 892 -2.96 -25.30 -38.68
N ASN A 893 -3.14 -26.53 -38.19
CA ASN A 893 -2.68 -27.76 -38.85
C ASN A 893 -3.82 -28.55 -39.52
N SER A 894 -5.05 -28.05 -39.47
CA SER A 894 -6.25 -28.69 -40.04
C SER A 894 -6.73 -27.95 -41.30
N THR A 895 -7.69 -28.55 -42.02
CA THR A 895 -8.40 -27.87 -43.12
C THR A 895 -9.85 -27.70 -42.72
N ILE A 896 -10.35 -26.46 -42.79
CA ILE A 896 -11.69 -26.11 -42.31
C ILE A 896 -12.67 -26.26 -43.47
N PHE A 897 -13.53 -27.29 -43.38
CA PHE A 897 -14.59 -27.53 -44.35
C PHE A 897 -15.93 -27.03 -43.83
N LEU A 898 -16.77 -26.52 -44.73
CA LEU A 898 -18.19 -26.27 -44.51
C LEU A 898 -19.00 -27.33 -45.26
N LYS A 899 -19.86 -28.06 -44.55
CA LYS A 899 -20.92 -28.89 -45.12
C LYS A 899 -22.19 -28.04 -45.28
N ASP A 900 -22.73 -27.96 -46.49
CA ASP A 900 -24.14 -27.60 -46.72
C ASP A 900 -24.94 -28.89 -46.91
N ASN A 901 -25.74 -29.25 -45.90
CA ASN A 901 -26.58 -30.45 -45.89
C ASN A 901 -27.84 -30.34 -46.77
N LEU A 902 -28.26 -29.13 -47.14
CA LEU A 902 -29.39 -28.91 -48.06
C LEU A 902 -28.98 -29.14 -49.52
N LEU A 903 -27.73 -28.80 -49.85
CA LEU A 903 -27.17 -28.93 -51.20
C LEU A 903 -26.26 -30.16 -51.38
N ASP A 904 -25.93 -30.87 -50.30
CA ASP A 904 -24.94 -31.96 -50.22
C ASP A 904 -23.56 -31.56 -50.79
N VAL A 905 -23.06 -30.41 -50.31
CA VAL A 905 -21.79 -29.82 -50.74
C VAL A 905 -20.82 -29.75 -49.57
N MET A 906 -19.63 -30.31 -49.74
CA MET A 906 -18.46 -30.01 -48.90
C MET A 906 -17.62 -28.93 -49.60
N HIS A 907 -17.40 -27.81 -48.92
CA HIS A 907 -16.62 -26.67 -49.40
C HIS A 907 -15.42 -26.42 -48.48
N ASN A 908 -14.29 -25.99 -49.03
CA ASN A 908 -13.07 -25.70 -48.26
C ASN A 908 -12.99 -24.20 -47.92
N LEU A 909 -13.40 -23.82 -46.71
CA LEU A 909 -13.33 -22.42 -46.27
C LEU A 909 -11.88 -21.92 -46.10
N SER A 910 -10.91 -22.82 -45.92
CA SER A 910 -9.48 -22.46 -45.92
C SER A 910 -8.93 -22.08 -47.32
N GLU A 911 -9.68 -22.34 -48.40
CA GLU A 911 -9.30 -21.94 -49.78
C GLU A 911 -10.15 -20.78 -50.35
N GLY A 912 -11.27 -20.42 -49.72
CA GLY A 912 -12.08 -19.25 -50.06
C GLY A 912 -13.52 -19.32 -49.58
N ASP A 913 -14.28 -18.24 -49.79
CA ASP A 913 -15.64 -18.06 -49.29
C ASP A 913 -16.66 -19.04 -49.93
N TYR A 914 -17.75 -19.31 -49.21
CA TYR A 914 -18.90 -20.07 -49.69
C TYR A 914 -20.11 -19.17 -49.98
N GLU A 915 -20.50 -19.08 -51.25
CA GLU A 915 -21.67 -18.32 -51.71
C GLU A 915 -22.93 -19.21 -51.79
N PHE A 916 -24.06 -18.75 -51.23
CA PHE A 916 -25.33 -19.46 -51.28
C PHE A 916 -26.55 -18.52 -51.32
N THR A 917 -27.71 -19.07 -51.69
CA THR A 917 -29.01 -18.44 -51.51
C THR A 917 -29.87 -19.24 -50.53
N SER A 918 -30.92 -18.61 -49.99
CA SER A 918 -31.89 -19.28 -49.12
C SER A 918 -33.29 -18.71 -49.32
N GLU A 919 -34.29 -19.49 -48.94
CA GLU A 919 -35.67 -19.03 -48.73
C GLU A 919 -35.78 -18.43 -47.30
N VAL A 920 -36.88 -17.74 -47.00
CA VAL A 920 -37.16 -17.25 -45.63
C VAL A 920 -37.35 -18.41 -44.65
N GLY A 921 -36.73 -18.32 -43.48
CA GLY A 921 -36.83 -19.31 -42.41
C GLY A 921 -35.57 -19.46 -41.57
N THR A 922 -35.61 -20.45 -40.66
CA THR A 922 -34.53 -20.85 -39.74
C THR A 922 -33.96 -22.20 -40.18
N PHE A 923 -32.64 -22.36 -40.11
CA PHE A 923 -31.90 -23.48 -40.70
C PHE A 923 -30.73 -23.94 -39.81
N GLU A 924 -31.00 -24.57 -38.66
CA GLU A 924 -29.95 -25.17 -37.81
C GLU A 924 -29.22 -26.36 -38.47
N GLU A 925 -29.97 -27.27 -39.11
CA GLU A 925 -29.44 -28.51 -39.73
C GLU A 925 -28.60 -28.27 -41.01
N ARG A 926 -28.60 -27.04 -41.55
CA ARG A 926 -28.06 -26.79 -42.89
C ARG A 926 -26.54 -26.75 -42.93
N PHE A 927 -25.90 -26.15 -41.93
CA PHE A 927 -24.49 -25.78 -41.99
C PHE A 927 -23.69 -26.38 -40.83
N GLN A 928 -22.57 -27.02 -41.17
CA GLN A 928 -21.62 -27.57 -40.18
C GLN A 928 -20.18 -27.24 -40.60
N ILE A 929 -19.34 -26.84 -39.65
CA ILE A 929 -17.88 -26.88 -39.81
C ILE A 929 -17.36 -28.28 -39.44
N GLN A 930 -16.46 -28.81 -40.26
CA GLN A 930 -15.84 -30.12 -40.09
C GLN A 930 -14.35 -30.06 -40.46
N PHE A 931 -13.51 -30.88 -39.82
CA PHE A 931 -12.05 -30.89 -40.05
C PHE A 931 -11.56 -32.02 -40.98
N VAL A 932 -12.47 -32.92 -41.38
CA VAL A 932 -12.22 -34.01 -42.34
C VAL A 932 -13.12 -33.91 -43.55
N SER A 933 -12.60 -34.28 -44.73
CA SER A 933 -13.43 -34.42 -45.93
C SER A 933 -13.98 -35.85 -46.06
N GLU A 934 -15.23 -35.99 -46.49
CA GLU A 934 -15.94 -37.28 -46.67
C GLU A 934 -15.27 -38.24 -47.69
N THR A 935 -14.18 -37.82 -48.35
CA THR A 935 -13.49 -38.55 -49.42
C THR A 935 -12.81 -39.86 -48.97
N LEU A 936 -12.71 -40.11 -47.65
CA LEU A 936 -12.28 -41.41 -47.10
C LEU A 936 -13.34 -42.51 -47.15
N SER A 937 -14.56 -42.24 -47.65
CA SER A 937 -15.62 -43.24 -47.84
C SER A 937 -15.37 -44.21 -49.02
N ILE A 938 -14.17 -44.78 -49.09
CA ILE A 938 -13.78 -45.88 -50.00
C ILE A 938 -13.65 -47.18 -49.18
N ASP A 939 -14.74 -47.56 -48.51
CA ASP A 939 -15.00 -48.88 -47.91
C ASP A 939 -13.75 -49.59 -47.36
N GLU A 940 -13.32 -49.21 -46.13
CA GLU A 940 -12.06 -49.67 -45.52
C GLU A 940 -11.86 -51.20 -45.56
N ASN A 941 -12.95 -51.97 -45.56
CA ASN A 941 -12.92 -53.43 -45.71
C ASN A 941 -12.17 -53.87 -46.97
N LEU A 942 -12.29 -53.14 -48.09
CA LEU A 942 -11.63 -53.44 -49.36
C LEU A 942 -10.14 -53.09 -49.37
N VAL A 943 -9.72 -52.07 -48.61
CA VAL A 943 -8.29 -51.74 -48.46
C VAL A 943 -7.64 -52.77 -47.56
N ILE A 944 -8.21 -53.02 -46.37
CA ILE A 944 -7.61 -53.89 -45.36
C ILE A 944 -7.66 -55.38 -45.76
N GLU A 945 -8.59 -55.82 -46.62
CA GLU A 945 -8.52 -57.20 -47.16
C GLU A 945 -7.26 -57.41 -48.02
N ASN A 946 -6.65 -56.36 -48.61
CA ASN A 946 -5.39 -56.49 -49.33
C ASN A 946 -4.16 -56.56 -48.41
N GLU A 947 -4.22 -55.92 -47.25
CA GLU A 947 -3.16 -55.91 -46.23
C GLU A 947 -2.95 -57.27 -45.55
N LEU A 948 -4.01 -58.08 -45.42
CA LEU A 948 -3.93 -59.42 -44.86
C LEU A 948 -3.29 -60.41 -45.87
N VAL A 949 -2.03 -60.77 -45.65
CA VAL A 949 -1.31 -61.81 -46.42
C VAL A 949 -1.41 -63.15 -45.71
N ILE A 950 -1.87 -64.18 -46.42
CA ILE A 950 -1.96 -65.56 -45.94
C ILE A 950 -1.00 -66.43 -46.75
N ILE A 951 -0.02 -67.04 -46.08
CA ILE A 951 1.08 -67.81 -46.70
C ILE A 951 1.03 -69.24 -46.17
N GLU A 952 0.86 -70.21 -47.07
CA GLU A 952 0.93 -71.63 -46.73
C GLU A 952 2.38 -72.11 -46.73
N LEU A 953 2.74 -72.84 -45.68
CA LEU A 953 4.07 -73.39 -45.42
C LEU A 953 4.02 -74.92 -45.40
N ASN A 954 5.19 -75.55 -45.25
CA ASN A 954 5.30 -77.00 -45.16
C ASN A 954 4.52 -77.57 -43.94
N ASN A 955 4.24 -78.88 -43.96
CA ASN A 955 3.65 -79.63 -42.83
C ASN A 955 2.27 -79.17 -42.34
N ASN A 956 1.48 -78.46 -43.18
CA ASN A 956 0.18 -77.85 -42.87
C ASN A 956 0.25 -76.55 -42.05
N ASP A 957 1.42 -75.95 -41.84
CA ASP A 957 1.52 -74.65 -41.17
C ASP A 957 1.08 -73.52 -42.12
N VAL A 958 0.33 -72.54 -41.60
CA VAL A 958 -0.11 -71.36 -42.36
C VAL A 958 0.20 -70.11 -41.55
N GLN A 959 0.93 -69.20 -42.18
CA GLN A 959 1.31 -67.89 -41.66
C GLN A 959 0.28 -66.83 -42.09
N PHE A 960 -0.11 -65.98 -41.15
CA PHE A 960 -1.00 -64.85 -41.31
C PHE A 960 -0.22 -63.58 -40.98
N LYS A 961 -0.29 -62.59 -41.86
CA LYS A 961 0.44 -61.32 -41.76
C LYS A 961 -0.48 -60.15 -42.07
N VAL A 962 -0.31 -59.05 -41.34
CA VAL A 962 -0.90 -57.74 -41.65
C VAL A 962 0.23 -56.72 -41.78
N SER A 963 0.00 -55.65 -42.55
CA SER A 963 1.00 -54.61 -42.80
C SER A 963 1.01 -53.49 -41.74
N GLY A 964 2.03 -52.64 -41.82
CA GLY A 964 2.14 -51.44 -41.01
C GLY A 964 2.16 -51.70 -39.50
N ASN A 965 1.37 -50.91 -38.80
CA ASN A 965 1.33 -50.85 -37.33
C ASN A 965 0.25 -51.78 -36.72
N LEU A 966 -0.40 -52.61 -37.54
CA LEU A 966 -1.59 -53.38 -37.15
C LEU A 966 -1.21 -54.64 -36.35
N GLU A 967 -1.88 -54.87 -35.22
CA GLU A 967 -1.72 -56.10 -34.42
C GLU A 967 -2.98 -56.98 -34.46
N MET A 968 -2.80 -58.29 -34.53
CA MET A 968 -3.88 -59.28 -34.48
C MET A 968 -4.17 -59.71 -33.05
N GLU A 969 -5.44 -59.77 -32.68
CA GLU A 969 -5.94 -60.25 -31.38
C GLU A 969 -6.43 -61.71 -31.47
N SER A 970 -7.11 -62.07 -32.55
CA SER A 970 -7.58 -63.44 -32.78
C SER A 970 -7.75 -63.82 -34.25
N ILE A 971 -7.55 -65.10 -34.57
CA ILE A 971 -7.70 -65.68 -35.92
C ILE A 971 -8.65 -66.88 -35.86
N LYS A 972 -9.80 -66.76 -36.52
CA LYS A 972 -10.84 -67.78 -36.62
C LYS A 972 -10.89 -68.33 -38.04
N ILE A 973 -10.79 -69.65 -38.18
CA ILE A 973 -10.89 -70.33 -39.49
C ILE A 973 -12.23 -71.05 -39.57
N ILE A 974 -13.03 -70.69 -40.58
CA ILE A 974 -14.36 -71.28 -40.83
C ILE A 974 -14.41 -71.95 -42.22
N ASP A 975 -15.26 -72.96 -42.36
CA ASP A 975 -15.61 -73.50 -43.68
C ASP A 975 -16.72 -72.69 -44.39
N LEU A 976 -16.99 -73.03 -45.66
CA LEU A 976 -18.02 -72.39 -46.47
C LEU A 976 -19.46 -72.59 -45.95
N ASN A 977 -19.66 -73.41 -44.90
CA ASN A 977 -20.93 -73.58 -44.21
C ASN A 977 -20.99 -72.79 -42.89
N GLY A 978 -20.02 -71.92 -42.64
CA GLY A 978 -19.95 -71.06 -41.44
C GLY A 978 -19.49 -71.79 -40.17
N ARG A 979 -19.12 -73.08 -40.25
CA ARG A 979 -18.68 -73.85 -39.09
C ARG A 979 -17.23 -73.52 -38.77
N VAL A 980 -16.98 -73.16 -37.51
CA VAL A 980 -15.64 -72.92 -36.97
C VAL A 980 -14.83 -74.22 -36.91
N LEU A 981 -13.69 -74.23 -37.58
CA LEU A 981 -12.72 -75.34 -37.59
C LEU A 981 -11.54 -75.06 -36.65
N TYR A 982 -11.15 -73.78 -36.53
CA TYR A 982 -10.14 -73.28 -35.60
C TYR A 982 -10.52 -71.89 -35.06
N ASN A 983 -10.05 -71.59 -33.85
CA ASN A 983 -10.12 -70.28 -33.22
C ASN A 983 -8.85 -70.11 -32.38
N PHE A 984 -7.95 -69.22 -32.78
CA PHE A 984 -6.66 -68.97 -32.15
C PHE A 984 -6.64 -67.56 -31.53
N LYS A 985 -5.92 -67.40 -30.41
CA LYS A 985 -5.43 -66.09 -29.99
C LYS A 985 -4.15 -65.77 -30.76
N ALA A 986 -4.05 -64.56 -31.27
CA ALA A 986 -2.87 -63.99 -31.92
C ALA A 986 -2.34 -62.80 -31.10
N GLN A 987 -1.09 -62.40 -31.35
CA GLN A 987 -0.52 -61.14 -30.88
C GLN A 987 0.46 -60.61 -31.92
N GLY A 988 0.56 -59.28 -32.10
CA GLY A 988 1.42 -58.68 -33.13
C GLY A 988 0.99 -58.95 -34.58
N SER A 989 1.86 -58.61 -35.53
CA SER A 989 1.55 -58.57 -36.97
C SER A 989 1.90 -59.85 -37.78
N ASP A 990 2.53 -60.85 -37.17
CA ASP A 990 2.92 -62.13 -37.82
C ASP A 990 2.61 -63.32 -36.89
N ASN A 991 1.68 -64.20 -37.30
CA ASN A 991 1.28 -65.38 -36.52
C ASN A 991 1.16 -66.63 -37.42
N THR A 992 1.68 -67.78 -36.97
CA THR A 992 1.70 -69.03 -37.75
C THR A 992 1.08 -70.20 -36.99
N TYR A 993 0.16 -70.94 -37.61
CA TYR A 993 -0.57 -72.06 -36.98
C TYR A 993 -0.73 -73.28 -37.88
N ASN A 994 -0.76 -74.48 -37.28
CA ASN A 994 -0.94 -75.73 -37.99
C ASN A 994 -2.42 -76.03 -38.32
N LEU A 995 -2.79 -75.97 -39.60
CA LEU A 995 -4.15 -76.17 -40.11
C LEU A 995 -4.38 -77.60 -40.65
N SER A 996 -3.85 -78.62 -39.96
CA SER A 996 -3.98 -80.05 -40.30
C SER A 996 -5.42 -80.61 -40.38
N LYS A 997 -6.43 -79.94 -39.81
CA LYS A 997 -7.85 -80.32 -39.95
C LYS A 997 -8.49 -79.87 -41.28
N LEU A 998 -7.83 -78.98 -42.04
CA LEU A 998 -8.28 -78.58 -43.37
C LEU A 998 -7.81 -79.58 -44.42
N ASN A 999 -8.76 -80.22 -45.11
CA ASN A 999 -8.51 -81.17 -46.20
C ASN A 999 -8.69 -80.48 -47.58
N ASN A 1000 -7.64 -79.83 -48.10
CA ASN A 1000 -7.56 -79.24 -49.44
C ASN A 1000 -8.83 -78.48 -49.89
N SER A 1001 -9.34 -77.65 -48.99
CA SER A 1001 -10.60 -76.93 -49.14
C SER A 1001 -10.39 -75.41 -49.16
N VAL A 1002 -11.35 -74.71 -49.76
CA VAL A 1002 -11.50 -73.27 -49.53
C VAL A 1002 -12.01 -73.05 -48.11
N TYR A 1003 -11.43 -72.09 -47.41
CA TYR A 1003 -11.81 -71.64 -46.07
C TYR A 1003 -11.90 -70.11 -46.04
N ILE A 1004 -12.50 -69.57 -44.99
CA ILE A 1004 -12.47 -68.14 -44.69
C ILE A 1004 -11.70 -67.96 -43.39
N ALA A 1005 -10.73 -67.06 -43.40
CA ALA A 1005 -10.01 -66.63 -42.21
C ALA A 1005 -10.58 -65.28 -41.76
N GLN A 1006 -11.11 -65.24 -40.54
CA GLN A 1006 -11.57 -64.01 -39.90
C GLN A 1006 -10.54 -63.59 -38.86
N ILE A 1007 -9.92 -62.43 -39.06
CA ILE A 1007 -8.86 -61.88 -38.22
C ILE A 1007 -9.46 -60.67 -37.50
N ARG A 1008 -9.48 -60.70 -36.17
CA ARG A 1008 -9.79 -59.52 -35.35
C ARG A 1008 -8.49 -58.82 -34.98
N LEU A 1009 -8.42 -57.52 -35.22
CA LEU A 1009 -7.31 -56.66 -34.83
C LEU A 1009 -7.52 -56.11 -33.41
N THR A 1010 -6.45 -55.63 -32.78
CA THR A 1010 -6.49 -55.02 -31.44
C THR A 1010 -7.31 -53.74 -31.38
N ASN A 1011 -7.42 -52.99 -32.49
CA ASN A 1011 -8.32 -51.84 -32.64
C ASN A 1011 -9.80 -52.23 -32.90
N GLY A 1012 -10.16 -53.51 -32.81
CA GLY A 1012 -11.54 -53.99 -32.92
C GLY A 1012 -12.02 -54.33 -34.34
N VAL A 1013 -11.28 -53.95 -35.39
CA VAL A 1013 -11.61 -54.24 -36.80
C VAL A 1013 -11.61 -55.75 -37.08
N LEU A 1014 -12.48 -56.22 -37.98
CA LEU A 1014 -12.64 -57.65 -38.33
C LEU A 1014 -12.46 -57.93 -39.83
N ILE A 1015 -11.25 -58.25 -40.23
CA ILE A 1015 -10.91 -58.67 -41.60
C ILE A 1015 -11.47 -60.07 -41.87
N SER A 1016 -12.07 -60.34 -43.02
CA SER A 1016 -12.57 -61.68 -43.39
C SER A 1016 -12.13 -62.09 -44.80
N LYS A 1017 -11.01 -62.82 -44.92
CA LYS A 1017 -10.38 -63.16 -46.20
C LYS A 1017 -10.57 -64.62 -46.61
N LYS A 1018 -10.89 -64.86 -47.88
CA LYS A 1018 -11.16 -66.20 -48.45
C LYS A 1018 -9.90 -66.81 -49.05
N ALA A 1019 -9.47 -67.95 -48.52
CA ALA A 1019 -8.23 -68.63 -48.92
C ALA A 1019 -8.47 -70.10 -49.34
N LEU A 1020 -7.56 -70.66 -50.13
CA LEU A 1020 -7.57 -72.07 -50.54
C LEU A 1020 -6.31 -72.74 -50.02
N LYS A 1021 -6.47 -73.83 -49.26
CA LYS A 1021 -5.35 -74.68 -48.83
C LYS A 1021 -4.86 -75.56 -50.01
N ARG A 1022 -3.54 -75.61 -50.23
CA ARG A 1022 -2.85 -76.17 -51.41
C ARG A 1022 -1.75 -77.18 -51.06
N ASN A 1023 -2.08 -78.14 -50.21
CA ASN A 1023 -1.53 -79.51 -50.17
C ASN A 1023 -0.02 -79.68 -49.94
#